data_AF-A0A4R8BZF6-F1
#
_entry.id   AF-A0A4R8BZF6-F1
#
_cell.length_a   1.000
_cell.length_b   1.000
_cell.length_c   1.000
_cell.angle_alpha   90.00
_cell.angle_beta   90.00
_cell.angle_gamma   90.00
#
_symmetry.space_group_name_H-M   'P 1'
#
loop_
_entity.id
_entity.type
_entity.pdbx_description
1 polymer ?
#
loop_
_entity_poly.entity_id
_entity_poly.type
_entity_poly.pdbx_seq_one_letter_code
_entity_poly.pdbx_strand_id
1 'polypeptide(L)'
;MFSRRQFGHALTTLVVAVGLLAAGGPHATAAPPLPDPFPSETWPLGPPTKPFAPADDVIKDLGSPVSSLTVMEGAVGRTPDGRDVVYAVPAGENARLNVVDLHTRELIRAVPLPGAAGGWAIVVTPNGDVYLGTYPYAHLYRYSPATGEVTDLGQPIPGESQIYGLTADAEGNVYAGTYPTAHAFKYDPSNGQVTDYGSLDPVQQYARSTVYDPDHRKLFVGVSTPNARLLRIDVDTKAVEDITPPGTTAKDFIDLDYAGGRVFANASSRLVVVDAVTGEQLKYTDATTGQQVMDYPIAARGVSAAGPGGVYFTNNTLALTHYDLDTNTVGPVSPPRTLTRGASIGYGWVTENGVPVLYGLAGNYSGGTFRYNPADGTLAQWSSPFQYVPSPLMHELADPVTGKVFVNVYLNGSTAIYDPATGKSTVTTRQGQVEGWAWDGTGKMYVGIYPYGRLSLWDPALPDSTTNPKELLSLVDSDHQNRPVSVVPDGNHVYVGTTPAYGEYGGALTVYDVPTGSHTVYRNLVTDQTIASILPAGANVWAGSSIEGGQGTDPKATEAHLIKVDPSTGTVLSDIVPVPGAASINELTYGPDGNIWGLADGIVFVVDSSTGEVLRLLPVFSAVTGSQDGALSWRDGYLYGVTGGRLFVVDSLSGHTTVLRDHGLNRLTQTPDGTYYTLLRPDGFTNPTNLASYTPPVDSCPQSDVRPTVWTGNIDSHVSNRFLTYGCTLTDTLPSAKADWPSHAAYVLAVDRKLRQLEQSGSVERWEGVLIRLAAARSNVGR
;
A
#
# COMPACT_ATOMS: atom_id res chain seq x y z
N MET A 1 34.61 67.06 -1.84
CA MET A 1 34.29 67.85 -0.62
C MET A 1 34.41 66.89 0.57
N PHE A 2 35.31 67.16 1.53
CA PHE A 2 35.00 67.56 2.93
C PHE A 2 34.17 66.51 3.70
N SER A 3 34.57 65.99 4.87
CA SER A 3 35.64 66.35 5.85
C SER A 3 36.19 65.05 6.49
N ARG A 4 37.50 64.74 6.57
CA ARG A 4 38.52 65.12 7.62
C ARG A 4 38.09 64.78 9.07
N ARG A 5 38.95 64.43 10.05
CA ARG A 5 40.37 63.97 10.27
C ARG A 5 40.55 63.91 11.82
N GLN A 6 41.49 63.26 12.54
CA GLN A 6 42.65 62.34 12.39
C GLN A 6 42.91 61.76 13.84
N PHE A 7 43.91 60.97 14.28
CA PHE A 7 45.18 60.37 13.81
C PHE A 7 45.54 59.17 14.74
N GLY A 8 46.73 58.54 14.64
CA GLY A 8 47.19 57.53 15.63
C GLY A 8 48.42 56.70 15.23
N HIS A 9 49.61 57.14 15.63
CA HIS A 9 50.91 56.44 15.48
C HIS A 9 51.49 56.11 16.90
N ALA A 10 52.48 55.22 17.15
CA ALA A 10 53.05 54.07 16.43
C ALA A 10 54.10 53.33 17.32
N LEU A 11 54.54 52.14 16.90
CA LEU A 11 55.88 51.50 17.03
C LEU A 11 56.56 51.20 18.40
N THR A 12 57.01 49.92 18.55
CA THR A 12 58.25 49.48 19.25
C THR A 12 58.71 48.15 18.60
N THR A 13 59.90 47.89 18.00
CA THR A 13 61.34 47.85 18.41
C THR A 13 61.71 46.80 19.50
N LEU A 14 62.83 46.03 19.47
CA LEU A 14 63.97 45.83 18.52
C LEU A 14 64.82 44.54 18.87
N VAL A 15 65.48 43.92 17.86
CA VAL A 15 66.74 43.06 17.74
C VAL A 15 67.54 42.65 19.03
N VAL A 16 68.17 41.46 19.17
CA VAL A 16 69.58 41.03 18.82
C VAL A 16 69.75 39.48 19.00
N ALA A 17 70.82 38.87 18.46
CA ALA A 17 71.09 37.41 18.42
C ALA A 17 72.43 36.96 19.10
N VAL A 18 72.76 35.65 18.96
CA VAL A 18 74.05 34.92 19.25
C VAL A 18 74.20 34.26 20.64
N GLY A 19 74.59 32.97 20.65
CA GLY A 19 75.20 32.27 21.80
C GLY A 19 74.98 30.74 21.84
N LEU A 20 76.05 29.93 21.84
CA LEU A 20 75.99 28.47 22.11
C LEU A 20 76.13 28.20 23.61
N LEU A 21 75.41 27.18 24.14
CA LEU A 21 75.99 25.96 24.75
C LEU A 21 74.89 25.00 25.25
N ALA A 22 75.28 23.77 25.64
CA ALA A 22 74.36 22.66 25.86
C ALA A 22 74.09 22.32 27.33
N ALA A 23 72.85 21.94 27.63
CA ALA A 23 72.43 21.11 28.77
C ALA A 23 71.15 20.35 28.37
N GLY A 24 70.94 19.13 28.90
CA GLY A 24 69.89 18.21 28.40
C GLY A 24 68.62 18.15 29.24
N GLY A 25 67.52 17.77 28.59
CA GLY A 25 66.23 17.38 29.18
C GLY A 25 65.41 16.59 28.15
N PRO A 26 64.59 15.59 28.54
CA PRO A 26 63.97 14.68 27.58
C PRO A 26 62.71 15.27 26.93
N HIS A 27 62.73 15.42 25.60
CA HIS A 27 61.51 15.55 24.82
C HIS A 27 60.95 14.16 24.50
N ALA A 28 59.66 13.95 24.78
CA ALA A 28 58.93 12.80 24.26
C ALA A 28 58.72 12.97 22.75
N THR A 29 59.34 12.10 21.95
CA THR A 29 59.09 12.03 20.50
C THR A 29 57.71 11.42 20.24
N ALA A 30 56.83 12.17 19.60
CA ALA A 30 55.60 11.59 19.04
C ALA A 30 55.98 10.51 18.00
N ALA A 31 55.19 9.43 17.95
CA ALA A 31 55.34 8.41 16.91
C ALA A 31 54.97 9.00 15.53
N PRO A 32 55.57 8.52 14.43
CA PRO A 32 55.09 8.86 13.10
C PRO A 32 53.64 8.36 12.92
N PRO A 33 52.82 9.02 12.07
CA PRO A 33 51.48 8.55 11.77
C PRO A 33 51.52 7.16 11.13
N LEU A 34 50.51 6.35 11.44
CA LEU A 34 50.29 5.07 10.76
C LEU A 34 49.94 5.33 9.29
N PRO A 35 50.32 4.43 8.36
CA PRO A 35 49.89 4.52 6.97
C PRO A 35 48.37 4.33 6.86
N ASP A 36 47.79 4.97 5.86
CA ASP A 36 46.37 4.86 5.51
C ASP A 36 46.00 3.40 5.15
N PRO A 37 45.00 2.78 5.81
CA PRO A 37 44.56 1.42 5.49
C PRO A 37 43.78 1.32 4.18
N PHE A 38 43.33 2.43 3.58
CA PHE A 38 42.49 2.45 2.37
C PHE A 38 43.08 3.31 1.25
N PRO A 39 44.12 2.83 0.52
CA PRO A 39 44.60 3.50 -0.68
C PRO A 39 43.49 3.62 -1.72
N SER A 40 43.04 4.86 -1.98
CA SER A 40 41.88 5.19 -2.79
C SER A 40 42.17 5.18 -4.30
N GLU A 41 42.61 4.03 -4.84
CA GLU A 41 42.78 3.85 -6.28
C GLU A 41 42.33 2.47 -6.79
N THR A 42 41.75 2.49 -7.98
CA THR A 42 41.00 1.42 -8.66
C THR A 42 41.68 0.04 -8.71
N TRP A 43 41.00 -0.99 -8.21
CA TRP A 43 41.26 -2.38 -8.61
C TRP A 43 40.42 -2.76 -9.85
N PRO A 44 40.89 -3.64 -10.76
CA PRO A 44 40.12 -4.03 -11.93
C PRO A 44 38.87 -4.83 -11.55
N LEU A 45 37.76 -4.58 -12.24
CA LEU A 45 36.60 -5.48 -12.25
C LEU A 45 37.06 -6.89 -12.66
N GLY A 46 36.67 -7.88 -11.86
CA GLY A 46 36.90 -9.28 -12.21
C GLY A 46 36.24 -9.63 -13.56
N PRO A 47 36.78 -10.61 -14.30
CA PRO A 47 36.17 -11.03 -15.57
C PRO A 47 34.70 -11.44 -15.33
N PRO A 48 33.75 -10.98 -16.17
CA PRO A 48 32.33 -11.16 -15.92
C PRO A 48 32.00 -12.64 -15.73
N THR A 49 31.33 -12.95 -14.62
CA THR A 49 30.91 -14.32 -14.30
C THR A 49 30.00 -14.82 -15.42
N LYS A 50 30.44 -15.91 -16.05
CA LYS A 50 29.71 -16.55 -17.14
C LYS A 50 28.35 -17.00 -16.60
N PRO A 51 27.21 -16.66 -17.25
CA PRO A 51 25.91 -17.13 -16.78
C PRO A 51 25.90 -18.65 -16.70
N PHE A 52 25.59 -19.18 -15.51
CA PHE A 52 25.09 -20.54 -15.41
C PHE A 52 23.70 -20.59 -16.07
N ALA A 53 23.30 -21.76 -16.56
CA ALA A 53 21.89 -21.99 -16.89
C ALA A 53 21.04 -21.72 -15.63
N PRO A 54 19.81 -21.19 -15.77
CA PRO A 54 19.01 -20.81 -14.62
C PRO A 54 18.85 -21.98 -13.66
N ALA A 55 19.12 -21.72 -12.38
CA ALA A 55 18.63 -22.59 -11.32
C ALA A 55 17.10 -22.52 -11.26
N ASP A 56 16.48 -23.48 -10.59
CA ASP A 56 15.13 -23.28 -10.09
C ASP A 56 15.09 -22.01 -9.21
N ASP A 57 13.96 -21.30 -9.23
CA ASP A 57 13.78 -20.05 -8.50
C ASP A 57 14.05 -20.22 -7.00
N VAL A 58 14.63 -19.21 -6.34
CA VAL A 58 14.95 -19.30 -4.90
C VAL A 58 13.70 -19.31 -4.04
N ILE A 59 12.59 -18.78 -4.57
CA ILE A 59 11.27 -18.89 -3.95
C ILE A 59 10.48 -20.07 -4.52
N LYS A 60 9.54 -20.56 -3.72
CA LYS A 60 8.50 -21.50 -4.15
C LYS A 60 7.18 -20.74 -4.23
N ASP A 61 6.62 -20.64 -5.44
CA ASP A 61 5.23 -20.21 -5.63
C ASP A 61 4.27 -21.22 -4.99
N LEU A 62 3.31 -20.72 -4.20
CA LEU A 62 2.28 -21.50 -3.52
C LEU A 62 0.90 -21.34 -4.18
N GLY A 63 0.82 -20.56 -5.26
CA GLY A 63 -0.41 -20.19 -5.94
C GLY A 63 -1.16 -19.06 -5.23
N SER A 64 -2.33 -18.71 -5.77
CA SER A 64 -3.17 -17.66 -5.20
C SER A 64 -3.91 -18.16 -3.95
N PRO A 65 -3.67 -17.57 -2.75
CA PRO A 65 -4.31 -18.00 -1.52
C PRO A 65 -5.78 -17.55 -1.44
N VAL A 66 -6.18 -16.54 -2.23
CA VAL A 66 -7.55 -16.02 -2.25
C VAL A 66 -7.97 -15.69 -3.67
N SER A 67 -9.08 -16.29 -4.11
CA SER A 67 -9.87 -15.76 -5.21
C SER A 67 -11.10 -15.07 -4.64
N SER A 68 -11.51 -13.95 -5.25
CA SER A 68 -12.65 -13.16 -4.81
C SER A 68 -13.58 -12.83 -5.97
N LEU A 69 -14.77 -12.38 -5.60
CA LEU A 69 -15.73 -11.75 -6.47
C LEU A 69 -15.84 -10.30 -6.00
N THR A 70 -15.48 -9.36 -6.86
CA THR A 70 -15.40 -7.94 -6.52
C THR A 70 -15.85 -7.13 -7.73
N VAL A 71 -17.15 -6.89 -7.85
CA VAL A 71 -17.76 -6.13 -8.96
C VAL A 71 -17.92 -4.68 -8.54
N MET A 72 -17.30 -3.73 -9.27
CA MET A 72 -17.52 -2.29 -9.02
C MET A 72 -18.85 -1.81 -9.57
N GLU A 73 -19.24 -2.33 -10.73
CA GLU A 73 -20.47 -1.97 -11.46
C GLU A 73 -20.87 -3.10 -12.42
N GLY A 74 -22.14 -3.19 -12.78
CA GLY A 74 -22.64 -4.12 -13.79
C GLY A 74 -23.82 -3.54 -14.56
N ALA A 75 -23.99 -3.93 -15.81
CA ALA A 75 -25.07 -3.44 -16.68
C ALA A 75 -25.97 -4.57 -17.15
N VAL A 76 -27.27 -4.31 -17.24
CA VAL A 76 -28.24 -5.23 -17.88
C VAL A 76 -28.33 -4.87 -19.36
N GLY A 77 -28.33 -5.89 -20.22
CA GLY A 77 -28.49 -5.74 -21.66
C GLY A 77 -29.07 -7.00 -22.30
N ARG A 78 -28.88 -7.15 -23.62
CA ARG A 78 -29.37 -8.32 -24.36
C ARG A 78 -28.30 -8.99 -25.22
N THR A 79 -28.50 -10.26 -25.50
CA THR A 79 -27.79 -11.00 -26.56
C THR A 79 -28.54 -10.88 -27.90
N PRO A 80 -27.91 -11.22 -29.05
CA PRO A 80 -28.56 -11.15 -30.37
C PRO A 80 -29.73 -12.13 -30.53
N ASP A 81 -29.75 -13.24 -29.78
CA ASP A 81 -30.87 -14.18 -29.70
C ASP A 81 -31.97 -13.73 -28.71
N GLY A 82 -31.86 -12.51 -28.16
CA GLY A 82 -32.93 -11.83 -27.42
C GLY A 82 -33.01 -12.16 -25.93
N ARG A 83 -32.00 -12.83 -25.35
CA ARG A 83 -31.95 -13.09 -23.89
C ARG A 83 -31.62 -11.81 -23.16
N ASP A 84 -32.32 -11.54 -22.07
CA ASP A 84 -31.89 -10.53 -21.09
C ASP A 84 -30.72 -11.10 -20.27
N VAL A 85 -29.62 -10.35 -20.19
CA VAL A 85 -28.38 -10.77 -19.53
C VAL A 85 -27.84 -9.66 -18.64
N VAL A 86 -27.08 -10.04 -17.62
CA VAL A 86 -26.25 -9.11 -16.85
C VAL A 86 -24.77 -9.29 -17.18
N TYR A 87 -24.13 -8.16 -17.43
CA TYR A 87 -22.71 -8.00 -17.68
C TYR A 87 -22.02 -7.51 -16.41
N ALA A 88 -20.94 -8.17 -15.99
CA ALA A 88 -20.16 -7.78 -14.82
C ALA A 88 -18.68 -8.11 -14.99
N VAL A 89 -17.80 -7.28 -14.43
CA VAL A 89 -16.34 -7.55 -14.37
C VAL A 89 -15.92 -7.72 -12.91
N PRO A 90 -15.72 -8.97 -12.44
CA PRO A 90 -15.00 -9.25 -11.21
C PRO A 90 -13.56 -8.73 -11.32
N ALA A 91 -13.20 -7.82 -10.42
CA ALA A 91 -11.85 -7.30 -10.26
C ALA A 91 -10.90 -8.36 -9.70
N GLY A 92 -9.71 -8.42 -10.29
CA GLY A 92 -8.67 -9.40 -10.07
C GLY A 92 -7.74 -9.45 -11.29
N GLU A 93 -6.61 -10.15 -11.17
CA GLU A 93 -5.62 -10.17 -12.25
C GLU A 93 -6.12 -10.91 -13.49
N ASN A 94 -5.89 -10.34 -14.68
CA ASN A 94 -6.52 -10.76 -15.93
C ASN A 94 -8.04 -10.88 -15.79
N ALA A 95 -8.67 -9.76 -15.40
CA ALA A 95 -10.10 -9.63 -15.16
C ALA A 95 -10.95 -10.14 -16.33
N ARG A 96 -12.19 -10.55 -16.05
CA ARG A 96 -13.03 -11.24 -17.05
C ARG A 96 -14.44 -10.67 -17.09
N LEU A 97 -14.89 -10.26 -18.28
CA LEU A 97 -16.28 -9.94 -18.50
C LEU A 97 -17.13 -11.21 -18.41
N ASN A 98 -17.95 -11.28 -17.38
CA ASN A 98 -18.92 -12.35 -17.20
C ASN A 98 -20.27 -11.94 -17.81
N VAL A 99 -20.92 -12.90 -18.48
CA VAL A 99 -22.24 -12.75 -19.10
C VAL A 99 -23.16 -13.81 -18.51
N VAL A 100 -24.16 -13.41 -17.73
CA VAL A 100 -25.11 -14.32 -17.06
C VAL A 100 -26.52 -14.10 -17.60
N ASP A 101 -27.20 -15.20 -17.92
CA ASP A 101 -28.63 -15.23 -18.31
C ASP A 101 -29.50 -14.86 -17.11
N LEU A 102 -30.33 -13.82 -17.22
CA LEU A 102 -31.13 -13.34 -16.09
C LEU A 102 -32.30 -14.26 -15.72
N HIS A 103 -32.69 -15.17 -16.63
CA HIS A 103 -33.85 -16.05 -16.48
C HIS A 103 -33.42 -17.47 -16.09
N THR A 104 -32.44 -18.07 -16.76
CA THR A 104 -31.89 -19.38 -16.36
C THR A 104 -30.90 -19.27 -15.19
N ARG A 105 -30.32 -18.08 -14.98
CA ARG A 105 -29.27 -17.78 -13.98
C ARG A 105 -27.96 -18.53 -14.23
N GLU A 106 -27.72 -18.94 -15.47
CA GLU A 106 -26.50 -19.62 -15.89
C GLU A 106 -25.47 -18.64 -16.45
N LEU A 107 -24.19 -18.94 -16.23
CA LEU A 107 -23.09 -18.22 -16.86
C LEU A 107 -22.96 -18.64 -18.33
N ILE A 108 -23.28 -17.74 -19.26
CA ILE A 108 -23.17 -17.98 -20.70
C ILE A 108 -21.71 -17.87 -21.15
N ARG A 109 -20.98 -16.85 -20.69
CA ARG A 109 -19.58 -16.59 -21.06
C ARG A 109 -18.80 -15.94 -19.91
N ALA A 110 -17.49 -16.17 -19.88
CA ALA A 110 -16.52 -15.38 -19.13
C ALA A 110 -15.33 -15.08 -20.05
N VAL A 111 -15.23 -13.86 -20.57
CA VAL A 111 -14.26 -13.46 -21.61
C VAL A 111 -13.11 -12.65 -20.98
N PRO A 112 -11.83 -12.98 -21.21
CA PRO A 112 -10.71 -12.22 -20.66
C PRO A 112 -10.64 -10.75 -21.13
N LEU A 113 -10.10 -9.91 -20.25
CA LEU A 113 -9.68 -8.53 -20.50
C LEU A 113 -8.16 -8.47 -20.25
N PRO A 114 -7.30 -8.82 -21.24
CA PRO A 114 -5.88 -9.08 -21.01
C PRO A 114 -5.13 -7.84 -20.52
N GLY A 115 -4.50 -7.90 -19.34
CA GLY A 115 -3.82 -6.75 -18.73
C GLY A 115 -4.74 -5.77 -17.98
N ALA A 116 -6.06 -6.03 -17.91
CA ALA A 116 -6.94 -5.33 -16.98
C ALA A 116 -6.99 -6.05 -15.62
N ALA A 117 -6.91 -5.29 -14.54
CA ALA A 117 -7.09 -5.76 -13.16
C ALA A 117 -8.55 -5.59 -12.65
N GLY A 118 -9.42 -5.01 -13.47
CA GLY A 118 -10.84 -4.83 -13.20
C GLY A 118 -11.46 -3.73 -14.07
N GLY A 119 -12.78 -3.56 -13.96
CA GLY A 119 -13.52 -2.43 -14.55
C GLY A 119 -14.20 -1.62 -13.46
N TRP A 120 -14.09 -0.29 -13.51
CA TRP A 120 -14.78 0.61 -12.59
C TRP A 120 -16.18 1.00 -13.06
N ALA A 121 -16.38 1.10 -14.36
CA ALA A 121 -17.65 1.42 -14.99
C ALA A 121 -17.91 0.56 -16.24
N ILE A 122 -19.18 0.47 -16.62
CA ILE A 122 -19.67 -0.37 -17.71
C ILE A 122 -20.92 0.24 -18.33
N VAL A 123 -20.97 0.35 -19.67
CA VAL A 123 -22.15 0.86 -20.37
C VAL A 123 -22.53 -0.05 -21.53
N VAL A 124 -23.84 -0.30 -21.69
CA VAL A 124 -24.41 -0.97 -22.88
C VAL A 124 -24.91 0.12 -23.82
N THR A 125 -24.35 0.18 -25.02
CA THR A 125 -24.71 1.17 -26.05
C THR A 125 -25.98 0.74 -26.80
N PRO A 126 -26.68 1.65 -27.52
CA PRO A 126 -27.95 1.35 -28.18
C PRO A 126 -27.91 0.24 -29.25
N ASN A 127 -26.72 -0.10 -29.78
CA ASN A 127 -26.55 -1.23 -30.72
C ASN A 127 -26.36 -2.59 -30.02
N GLY A 128 -26.23 -2.61 -28.69
CA GLY A 128 -25.98 -3.79 -27.86
C GLY A 128 -24.52 -4.03 -27.47
N ASP A 129 -23.55 -3.34 -28.06
CA ASP A 129 -22.14 -3.44 -27.67
C ASP A 129 -21.92 -2.89 -26.25
N VAL A 130 -21.05 -3.54 -25.50
CA VAL A 130 -20.75 -3.24 -24.10
C VAL A 130 -19.35 -2.65 -23.98
N TYR A 131 -19.21 -1.48 -23.36
CA TYR A 131 -17.94 -0.81 -23.15
C TYR A 131 -17.55 -0.83 -21.67
N LEU A 132 -16.24 -0.96 -21.41
CA LEU A 132 -15.67 -1.19 -20.07
C LEU A 132 -14.52 -0.22 -19.80
N GLY A 133 -14.61 0.50 -18.69
CA GLY A 133 -13.60 1.45 -18.22
C GLY A 133 -12.70 0.74 -17.22
N THR A 134 -11.42 0.53 -17.56
CA THR A 134 -10.55 -0.39 -16.82
C THR A 134 -9.35 0.27 -16.15
N TYR A 135 -8.64 -0.52 -15.35
CA TYR A 135 -7.42 -0.16 -14.64
C TYR A 135 -6.42 -1.34 -14.69
N PRO A 136 -5.09 -1.11 -14.53
CA PRO A 136 -4.42 0.11 -14.10
C PRO A 136 -3.80 0.96 -15.23
N TYR A 137 -4.21 0.77 -16.48
CA TYR A 137 -3.67 1.48 -17.65
C TYR A 137 -4.67 2.42 -18.36
N ALA A 138 -5.84 2.66 -17.76
CA ALA A 138 -6.96 3.39 -18.38
C ALA A 138 -7.35 2.89 -19.79
N HIS A 139 -7.30 1.58 -20.04
CA HIS A 139 -7.73 1.01 -21.33
C HIS A 139 -9.26 0.96 -21.44
N LEU A 140 -9.80 1.32 -22.60
CA LEU A 140 -11.20 1.14 -22.96
C LEU A 140 -11.38 -0.18 -23.71
N TYR A 141 -12.23 -1.07 -23.22
CA TYR A 141 -12.55 -2.32 -23.93
C TYR A 141 -13.96 -2.27 -24.50
N ARG A 142 -14.16 -2.90 -25.66
CA ARG A 142 -15.47 -3.18 -26.26
C ARG A 142 -15.69 -4.68 -26.32
N TYR A 143 -16.80 -5.16 -25.76
CA TYR A 143 -17.33 -6.50 -26.00
C TYR A 143 -18.53 -6.40 -26.94
N SER A 144 -18.56 -7.21 -27.99
CA SER A 144 -19.73 -7.31 -28.86
C SER A 144 -20.50 -8.60 -28.59
N PRO A 145 -21.76 -8.55 -28.12
CA PRO A 145 -22.58 -9.76 -27.95
C PRO A 145 -22.84 -10.53 -29.25
N ALA A 146 -22.64 -9.89 -30.41
CA ALA A 146 -22.82 -10.48 -31.74
C ALA A 146 -21.80 -11.59 -32.05
N THR A 147 -20.51 -11.35 -31.79
CA THR A 147 -19.45 -12.37 -31.94
C THR A 147 -19.14 -13.05 -30.59
N GLY A 148 -19.35 -12.31 -29.50
CA GLY A 148 -18.96 -12.67 -28.14
C GLY A 148 -17.46 -12.55 -27.90
N GLU A 149 -16.82 -11.63 -28.62
CA GLU A 149 -15.40 -11.28 -28.51
C GLU A 149 -15.20 -9.96 -27.76
N VAL A 150 -14.01 -9.79 -27.19
CA VAL A 150 -13.50 -8.55 -26.59
C VAL A 150 -12.45 -7.96 -27.52
N THR A 151 -12.53 -6.65 -27.76
CA THR A 151 -11.47 -5.82 -28.35
C THR A 151 -10.96 -4.85 -27.30
N ASP A 152 -9.64 -4.82 -27.09
CA ASP A 152 -8.96 -3.71 -26.42
C ASP A 152 -8.83 -2.55 -27.42
N LEU A 153 -9.32 -1.37 -27.05
CA LEU A 153 -9.23 -0.15 -27.85
C LEU A 153 -8.03 0.72 -27.42
N GLY A 154 -7.26 0.27 -26.44
CA GLY A 154 -6.11 0.98 -25.88
C GLY A 154 -6.49 2.05 -24.87
N GLN A 155 -5.48 2.79 -24.43
CA GLN A 155 -5.56 3.95 -23.54
C GLN A 155 -6.05 5.20 -24.31
N PRO A 156 -7.26 5.73 -24.09
CA PRO A 156 -7.79 6.85 -24.88
C PRO A 156 -7.08 8.18 -24.61
N ILE A 157 -6.66 8.41 -23.36
CA ILE A 157 -5.89 9.59 -22.92
C ILE A 157 -4.54 9.11 -22.37
N PRO A 158 -3.42 9.35 -23.08
CA PRO A 158 -2.10 8.89 -22.67
C PRO A 158 -1.66 9.44 -21.30
N GLY A 159 -1.24 8.54 -20.40
CA GLY A 159 -0.79 8.89 -19.05
C GLY A 159 -1.81 8.56 -17.94
N GLU A 160 -3.08 8.39 -18.29
CA GLU A 160 -4.12 8.01 -17.33
C GLU A 160 -4.02 6.53 -16.92
N SER A 161 -4.33 6.21 -15.67
CA SER A 161 -4.26 4.85 -15.10
C SER A 161 -5.62 4.24 -14.75
N GLN A 162 -6.70 5.04 -14.70
CA GLN A 162 -8.07 4.52 -14.64
C GLN A 162 -8.99 5.27 -15.61
N ILE A 163 -9.90 4.52 -16.23
CA ILE A 163 -11.19 5.06 -16.69
C ILE A 163 -12.21 4.78 -15.58
N TYR A 164 -12.89 5.84 -15.12
CA TYR A 164 -13.99 5.75 -14.17
C TYR A 164 -15.34 5.82 -14.90
N GLY A 165 -16.34 6.57 -14.41
CA GLY A 165 -17.71 6.58 -14.91
C GLY A 165 -17.81 6.61 -16.44
N LEU A 166 -18.74 5.83 -16.98
CA LEU A 166 -18.99 5.66 -18.41
C LEU A 166 -20.45 5.94 -18.73
N THR A 167 -20.70 6.63 -19.84
CA THR A 167 -22.04 6.92 -20.37
C THR A 167 -22.03 6.86 -21.89
N ALA A 168 -23.20 6.83 -22.53
CA ALA A 168 -23.32 6.74 -23.99
C ALA A 168 -24.47 7.59 -24.54
N ASP A 169 -24.31 8.08 -25.77
CA ASP A 169 -25.38 8.78 -26.50
C ASP A 169 -26.20 7.86 -27.41
N ALA A 170 -27.24 8.42 -28.04
CA ALA A 170 -28.16 7.69 -28.91
C ALA A 170 -27.48 7.17 -30.19
N GLU A 171 -26.41 7.83 -30.63
CA GLU A 171 -25.56 7.41 -31.74
C GLU A 171 -24.56 6.30 -31.35
N GLY A 172 -24.46 5.98 -30.05
CA GLY A 172 -23.57 4.95 -29.51
C GLY A 172 -22.13 5.41 -29.25
N ASN A 173 -21.86 6.72 -29.29
CA ASN A 173 -20.59 7.23 -28.79
C ASN A 173 -20.51 7.06 -27.28
N VAL A 174 -19.30 6.86 -26.78
CA VAL A 174 -19.03 6.58 -25.36
C VAL A 174 -18.26 7.74 -24.76
N TYR A 175 -18.67 8.21 -23.59
CA TYR A 175 -18.04 9.30 -22.85
C TYR A 175 -17.58 8.79 -21.49
N ALA A 176 -16.41 9.24 -21.02
CA ALA A 176 -15.85 8.79 -19.76
C ALA A 176 -14.97 9.85 -19.07
N GLY A 177 -14.73 9.65 -17.76
CA GLY A 177 -13.77 10.40 -16.94
C GLY A 177 -12.57 9.53 -16.49
N THR A 178 -11.44 10.15 -16.16
CA THR A 178 -10.17 9.45 -15.88
C THR A 178 -9.41 9.96 -14.63
N TYR A 179 -8.25 9.34 -14.34
CA TYR A 179 -7.25 9.71 -13.31
C TYR A 179 -5.83 9.35 -13.82
N PRO A 180 -4.74 10.09 -13.49
CA PRO A 180 -4.64 11.14 -12.46
C PRO A 180 -4.86 12.59 -12.90
N THR A 181 -5.15 12.88 -14.17
CA THR A 181 -5.24 14.28 -14.63
C THR A 181 -6.68 14.81 -14.77
N ALA A 182 -7.68 14.06 -14.26
CA ALA A 182 -9.11 14.40 -14.34
C ALA A 182 -9.58 14.84 -15.73
N HIS A 183 -9.10 14.17 -16.78
CA HIS A 183 -9.65 14.37 -18.12
C HIS A 183 -11.06 13.79 -18.24
N ALA A 184 -11.83 14.32 -19.19
CA ALA A 184 -12.96 13.62 -19.77
C ALA A 184 -12.78 13.50 -21.29
N PHE A 185 -13.28 12.42 -21.88
CA PHE A 185 -13.18 12.19 -23.32
C PHE A 185 -14.46 11.61 -23.92
N LYS A 186 -14.60 11.75 -25.24
CA LYS A 186 -15.55 11.04 -26.08
C LYS A 186 -14.81 10.05 -26.99
N TYR A 187 -15.33 8.84 -27.15
CA TYR A 187 -14.90 7.87 -28.17
C TYR A 187 -16.02 7.66 -29.20
N ASP A 188 -15.70 7.86 -30.47
CA ASP A 188 -16.59 7.61 -31.62
C ASP A 188 -16.33 6.22 -32.22
N PRO A 189 -17.26 5.25 -32.09
CA PRO A 189 -17.06 3.89 -32.58
C PRO A 189 -17.17 3.73 -34.09
N SER A 190 -17.62 4.75 -34.83
CA SER A 190 -17.76 4.69 -36.30
C SER A 190 -16.40 4.81 -37.02
N ASN A 191 -15.41 5.42 -36.36
CA ASN A 191 -14.10 5.75 -36.91
C ASN A 191 -12.93 5.55 -35.93
N GLY A 192 -13.21 5.28 -34.64
CA GLY A 192 -12.21 5.08 -33.60
C GLY A 192 -11.62 6.37 -33.01
N GLN A 193 -12.20 7.55 -33.32
CA GLN A 193 -11.66 8.83 -32.89
C GLN A 193 -11.94 9.09 -31.41
N VAL A 194 -10.88 9.35 -30.64
CA VAL A 194 -10.97 9.98 -29.32
C VAL A 194 -11.02 11.50 -29.48
N THR A 195 -12.00 12.12 -28.85
CA THR A 195 -12.08 13.56 -28.63
C THR A 195 -11.87 13.85 -27.16
N ASP A 196 -10.66 14.30 -26.83
CA ASP A 196 -10.31 14.78 -25.50
C ASP A 196 -11.02 16.12 -25.19
N TYR A 197 -11.62 16.28 -24.01
CA TYR A 197 -12.11 17.56 -23.49
C TYR A 197 -11.07 18.28 -22.61
N GLY A 198 -9.96 17.61 -22.28
CA GLY A 198 -8.88 18.12 -21.45
C GLY A 198 -9.09 17.86 -19.97
N SER A 199 -8.03 18.11 -19.19
CA SER A 199 -8.08 18.14 -17.72
C SER A 199 -9.10 19.17 -17.25
N LEU A 200 -10.08 18.73 -16.46
CA LEU A 200 -11.22 19.56 -16.07
C LEU A 200 -10.96 20.43 -14.83
N ASP A 201 -9.89 20.17 -14.09
CA ASP A 201 -9.50 20.89 -12.89
C ASP A 201 -7.97 20.86 -12.68
N PRO A 202 -7.32 21.99 -12.35
CA PRO A 202 -5.86 22.04 -12.16
C PRO A 202 -5.37 21.48 -10.81
N VAL A 203 -6.25 20.93 -9.97
CA VAL A 203 -5.96 20.39 -8.63
C VAL A 203 -6.62 19.03 -8.42
N GLN A 204 -7.89 18.86 -8.80
CA GLN A 204 -8.61 17.61 -8.61
C GLN A 204 -8.09 16.54 -9.58
N GLN A 205 -7.65 15.38 -9.08
CA GLN A 205 -7.06 14.32 -9.91
C GLN A 205 -8.07 13.34 -10.53
N TYR A 206 -9.29 13.27 -10.02
CA TYR A 206 -10.28 12.28 -10.45
C TYR A 206 -11.47 12.92 -11.16
N ALA A 207 -11.74 12.53 -12.41
CA ALA A 207 -13.08 12.63 -13.00
C ALA A 207 -13.81 11.28 -12.77
N ARG A 208 -14.56 11.18 -11.66
CA ARG A 208 -15.10 9.91 -11.14
C ARG A 208 -16.35 9.41 -11.83
N SER A 209 -17.21 10.30 -12.28
CA SER A 209 -18.54 9.95 -12.78
C SER A 209 -18.86 10.79 -14.01
N THR A 210 -19.64 10.23 -14.94
CA THR A 210 -20.09 10.94 -16.13
C THR A 210 -21.51 10.56 -16.49
N VAL A 211 -22.34 11.53 -16.89
CA VAL A 211 -23.61 11.22 -17.57
C VAL A 211 -23.91 12.20 -18.70
N TYR A 212 -24.45 11.67 -19.80
CA TYR A 212 -24.83 12.44 -20.98
C TYR A 212 -26.31 12.86 -20.90
N ASP A 213 -26.58 14.14 -21.14
CA ASP A 213 -27.91 14.71 -21.34
C ASP A 213 -28.23 14.69 -22.85
N PRO A 214 -29.16 13.83 -23.31
CA PRO A 214 -29.54 13.72 -24.71
C PRO A 214 -30.38 14.91 -25.21
N ASP A 215 -31.06 15.64 -24.32
CA ASP A 215 -31.97 16.72 -24.70
C ASP A 215 -31.21 18.00 -25.07
N HIS A 216 -30.07 18.26 -24.41
CA HIS A 216 -29.25 19.47 -24.62
C HIS A 216 -27.80 19.19 -25.05
N ARG A 217 -27.45 17.93 -25.32
CA ARG A 217 -26.11 17.49 -25.76
C ARG A 217 -25.00 17.93 -24.80
N LYS A 218 -25.17 17.63 -23.51
CA LYS A 218 -24.19 17.99 -22.46
C LYS A 218 -23.61 16.73 -21.83
N LEU A 219 -22.33 16.77 -21.48
CA LEU A 219 -21.71 15.77 -20.61
C LEU A 219 -21.54 16.38 -19.21
N PHE A 220 -22.16 15.77 -18.22
CA PHE A 220 -21.95 16.11 -16.81
C PHE A 220 -20.83 15.24 -16.26
N VAL A 221 -19.93 15.82 -15.46
CA VAL A 221 -18.76 15.12 -14.89
C VAL A 221 -18.62 15.46 -13.41
N GLY A 222 -18.57 14.43 -12.57
CA GLY A 222 -18.29 14.56 -11.14
C GLY A 222 -16.80 14.39 -10.86
N VAL A 223 -16.20 15.39 -10.22
CA VAL A 223 -14.75 15.54 -10.05
C VAL A 223 -14.37 15.61 -8.56
N SER A 224 -13.20 15.07 -8.16
CA SER A 224 -12.79 15.02 -6.74
C SER A 224 -11.27 15.01 -6.44
N THR A 225 -10.95 15.31 -5.17
CA THR A 225 -9.64 15.35 -4.47
C THR A 225 -8.95 16.73 -4.40
N PRO A 226 -9.06 17.51 -3.30
CA PRO A 226 -9.69 17.21 -2.00
C PRO A 226 -11.19 17.54 -1.88
N ASN A 227 -11.90 18.01 -2.91
CA ASN A 227 -13.28 18.50 -2.82
C ASN A 227 -14.16 18.07 -4.01
N ALA A 228 -15.46 17.90 -3.81
CA ALA A 228 -16.38 17.61 -4.91
C ALA A 228 -16.59 18.83 -5.84
N ARG A 229 -16.54 18.62 -7.17
CA ARG A 229 -17.07 19.56 -8.17
C ARG A 229 -18.00 18.84 -9.15
N LEU A 230 -19.09 19.49 -9.56
CA LEU A 230 -19.98 19.02 -10.63
C LEU A 230 -19.84 19.95 -11.82
N LEU A 231 -19.32 19.41 -12.92
CA LEU A 231 -19.01 20.18 -14.13
C LEU A 231 -19.95 19.79 -15.27
N ARG A 232 -20.27 20.76 -16.12
CA ARG A 232 -21.11 20.59 -17.32
C ARG A 232 -20.31 20.98 -18.56
N ILE A 233 -20.19 20.06 -19.51
CA ILE A 233 -19.43 20.23 -20.75
C ILE A 233 -20.40 20.25 -21.93
N ASP A 234 -20.29 21.27 -22.77
CA ASP A 234 -20.94 21.29 -24.09
C ASP A 234 -20.15 20.41 -25.07
N VAL A 235 -20.74 19.31 -25.54
CA VAL A 235 -19.97 18.27 -26.25
C VAL A 235 -19.47 18.70 -27.63
N ASP A 236 -20.09 19.72 -28.22
CA ASP A 236 -19.83 20.20 -29.59
C ASP A 236 -18.84 21.39 -29.59
N THR A 237 -18.92 22.29 -28.60
CA THR A 237 -18.03 23.47 -28.47
C THR A 237 -16.88 23.28 -27.47
N LYS A 238 -16.92 22.22 -26.65
CA LYS A 238 -16.01 21.94 -25.53
C LYS A 238 -16.01 22.99 -24.40
N ALA A 239 -17.02 23.86 -24.32
CA ALA A 239 -17.16 24.79 -23.20
C ALA A 239 -17.43 24.02 -21.90
N VAL A 240 -16.61 24.23 -20.87
CA VAL A 240 -16.77 23.65 -19.53
C VAL A 240 -17.29 24.71 -18.56
N GLU A 241 -18.29 24.34 -17.77
CA GLU A 241 -18.97 25.18 -16.78
C GLU A 241 -18.98 24.48 -15.42
N ASP A 242 -18.78 25.22 -14.33
CA ASP A 242 -18.95 24.72 -12.97
C ASP A 242 -20.38 24.99 -12.49
N ILE A 243 -21.10 23.92 -12.16
CA ILE A 243 -22.47 23.95 -11.63
C ILE A 243 -22.57 23.28 -10.25
N THR A 244 -21.45 23.21 -9.53
CA THR A 244 -21.39 22.64 -8.17
C THR A 244 -22.39 23.35 -7.25
N PRO A 245 -23.35 22.63 -6.63
CA PRO A 245 -24.38 23.24 -5.79
C PRO A 245 -23.78 24.11 -4.67
N PRO A 246 -24.27 25.36 -4.48
CA PRO A 246 -23.72 26.28 -3.47
C PRO A 246 -23.75 25.70 -2.05
N GLY A 247 -22.59 25.63 -1.41
CA GLY A 247 -22.44 25.07 -0.07
C GLY A 247 -22.23 23.56 0.00
N THR A 248 -21.93 22.90 -1.13
CA THR A 248 -21.52 21.49 -1.18
C THR A 248 -20.34 21.22 -0.22
N THR A 249 -20.55 20.30 0.72
CA THR A 249 -19.52 19.80 1.65
C THR A 249 -19.01 18.40 1.29
N ALA A 250 -19.57 17.79 0.25
CA ALA A 250 -19.20 16.47 -0.24
C ALA A 250 -17.74 16.43 -0.71
N LYS A 251 -17.13 15.25 -0.61
CA LYS A 251 -15.76 14.98 -1.05
C LYS A 251 -15.68 14.42 -2.47
N ASP A 252 -16.80 13.88 -2.96
CA ASP A 252 -16.98 13.38 -4.32
C ASP A 252 -18.42 13.60 -4.82
N PHE A 253 -18.57 13.57 -6.14
CA PHE A 253 -19.80 13.13 -6.80
C PHE A 253 -19.45 11.78 -7.46
N ILE A 254 -19.57 10.69 -6.70
CA ILE A 254 -18.97 9.40 -7.05
C ILE A 254 -19.72 8.65 -8.17
N ASP A 255 -21.02 8.90 -8.32
CA ASP A 255 -21.88 8.41 -9.41
C ASP A 255 -22.81 9.53 -9.91
N LEU A 256 -23.16 9.49 -11.19
CA LEU A 256 -24.08 10.43 -11.86
C LEU A 256 -25.00 9.68 -12.83
N ASP A 257 -26.28 10.01 -12.82
CA ASP A 257 -27.30 9.50 -13.74
C ASP A 257 -28.20 10.62 -14.26
N TYR A 258 -28.93 10.35 -15.35
CA TYR A 258 -29.81 11.31 -15.99
C TYR A 258 -31.22 10.73 -16.17
N ALA A 259 -32.24 11.47 -15.75
CA ALA A 259 -33.64 11.10 -15.97
C ALA A 259 -34.56 12.33 -16.03
N GLY A 260 -35.19 12.56 -17.19
CA GLY A 260 -36.25 13.55 -17.37
C GLY A 260 -35.82 14.97 -17.02
N GLY A 261 -34.82 15.51 -17.73
CA GLY A 261 -34.31 16.87 -17.53
C GLY A 261 -33.50 17.09 -16.23
N ARG A 262 -33.17 16.03 -15.49
CA ARG A 262 -32.49 16.09 -14.19
C ARG A 262 -31.26 15.20 -14.16
N VAL A 263 -30.22 15.68 -13.48
CA VAL A 263 -29.05 14.89 -13.08
C VAL A 263 -29.21 14.46 -11.62
N PHE A 264 -29.09 13.15 -11.38
CA PHE A 264 -29.09 12.52 -10.07
C PHE A 264 -27.64 12.22 -9.70
N ALA A 265 -27.19 12.70 -8.55
CA ALA A 265 -25.78 12.64 -8.14
C ALA A 265 -25.61 11.99 -6.77
N ASN A 266 -24.69 11.03 -6.67
CA ASN A 266 -24.25 10.47 -5.39
C ASN A 266 -23.13 11.36 -4.81
N ALA A 267 -23.51 12.35 -4.02
CA ALA A 267 -22.61 13.28 -3.35
C ALA A 267 -22.20 12.70 -1.97
N SER A 268 -21.12 11.93 -1.91
CA SER A 268 -20.64 11.26 -0.68
C SER A 268 -21.74 10.57 0.14
N SER A 269 -22.48 9.63 -0.48
CA SER A 269 -23.63 8.91 0.12
C SER A 269 -24.89 9.77 0.42
N ARG A 270 -24.97 10.96 -0.17
CA ARG A 270 -26.18 11.79 -0.24
C ARG A 270 -26.62 11.91 -1.69
N LEU A 271 -27.83 11.46 -2.00
CA LEU A 271 -28.45 11.75 -3.29
C LEU A 271 -28.72 13.26 -3.33
N VAL A 272 -28.23 13.91 -4.37
CA VAL A 272 -28.48 15.30 -4.74
C VAL A 272 -29.10 15.30 -6.13
N VAL A 273 -30.09 16.16 -6.39
CA VAL A 273 -30.76 16.24 -7.69
C VAL A 273 -30.62 17.66 -8.24
N VAL A 274 -30.20 17.78 -9.49
CA VAL A 274 -29.88 19.05 -10.16
C VAL A 274 -30.67 19.14 -11.47
N ASP A 275 -31.22 20.32 -11.78
CA ASP A 275 -31.84 20.59 -13.09
C ASP A 275 -30.75 20.66 -14.18
N ALA A 276 -30.88 19.88 -15.24
CA ALA A 276 -29.85 19.78 -16.28
C ALA A 276 -29.69 21.07 -17.11
N VAL A 277 -30.71 21.94 -17.13
CA VAL A 277 -30.73 23.19 -17.91
C VAL A 277 -30.24 24.36 -17.07
N THR A 278 -30.74 24.54 -15.84
CA THR A 278 -30.36 25.68 -14.99
C THR A 278 -29.10 25.42 -14.16
N GLY A 279 -28.78 24.15 -13.85
CA GLY A 279 -27.73 23.80 -12.89
C GLY A 279 -28.15 24.01 -11.44
N GLU A 280 -29.41 24.35 -11.15
CA GLU A 280 -29.89 24.56 -9.78
C GLU A 280 -30.21 23.23 -9.08
N GLN A 281 -29.80 23.09 -7.82
CA GLN A 281 -30.17 21.96 -6.98
C GLN A 281 -31.65 22.02 -6.61
N LEU A 282 -32.37 20.94 -6.91
CA LEU A 282 -33.82 20.84 -6.74
C LEU A 282 -34.22 20.47 -5.30
N LYS A 283 -35.36 21.02 -4.88
CA LYS A 283 -36.10 20.56 -3.69
C LYS A 283 -37.05 19.45 -4.07
N TYR A 284 -37.20 18.48 -3.17
CA TYR A 284 -38.12 17.37 -3.32
C TYR A 284 -38.67 16.90 -1.98
N THR A 285 -39.78 16.19 -2.02
CA THR A 285 -40.50 15.71 -0.83
C THR A 285 -39.93 14.37 -0.37
N ASP A 286 -39.55 14.22 0.89
CA ASP A 286 -39.43 12.88 1.48
C ASP A 286 -40.83 12.36 1.84
N ALA A 287 -41.26 11.28 1.18
CA ALA A 287 -42.56 10.64 1.41
C ALA A 287 -42.74 10.11 2.85
N THR A 288 -41.63 9.89 3.57
CA THR A 288 -41.63 9.36 4.94
C THR A 288 -42.01 10.42 5.97
N THR A 289 -41.56 11.66 5.78
CA THR A 289 -41.77 12.78 6.72
C THR A 289 -42.69 13.87 6.20
N GLY A 290 -42.96 13.90 4.89
CA GLY A 290 -43.67 14.98 4.19
C GLY A 290 -42.86 16.29 4.08
N GLN A 291 -41.58 16.28 4.44
CA GLN A 291 -40.73 17.48 4.42
C GLN A 291 -40.08 17.70 3.05
N GLN A 292 -39.86 18.97 2.71
CA GLN A 292 -39.00 19.36 1.59
C GLN A 292 -37.54 19.25 2.00
N VAL A 293 -36.78 18.44 1.28
CA VAL A 293 -35.34 18.23 1.47
C VAL A 293 -34.57 18.67 0.22
N MET A 294 -33.26 18.86 0.39
CA MET A 294 -32.30 19.12 -0.71
C MET A 294 -31.48 17.87 -1.06
N ASP A 295 -31.45 16.88 -0.16
CA ASP A 295 -30.65 15.67 -0.26
C ASP A 295 -31.34 14.45 0.42
N TYR A 296 -30.89 13.22 0.12
CA TYR A 296 -31.48 11.99 0.68
C TYR A 296 -30.42 10.89 0.90
N PRO A 297 -30.55 9.94 1.85
CA PRO A 297 -29.57 8.86 2.00
C PRO A 297 -29.51 7.94 0.76
N ILE A 298 -28.33 7.76 0.18
CA ILE A 298 -28.06 6.77 -0.88
C ILE A 298 -26.86 5.91 -0.50
N ALA A 299 -26.90 4.63 -0.83
CA ALA A 299 -25.73 3.74 -0.76
C ALA A 299 -25.53 2.93 -2.04
N ALA A 300 -26.45 3.05 -3.00
CA ALA A 300 -26.28 2.52 -4.34
C ALA A 300 -25.17 3.26 -5.09
N ARG A 301 -24.63 2.61 -6.12
CA ARG A 301 -23.99 3.32 -7.22
C ARG A 301 -25.06 3.76 -8.20
N GLY A 302 -25.33 5.06 -8.18
CA GLY A 302 -26.32 5.72 -9.03
C GLY A 302 -27.78 5.35 -8.73
N VAL A 303 -28.65 5.67 -9.69
CA VAL A 303 -30.08 5.34 -9.76
C VAL A 303 -30.40 4.65 -11.09
N SER A 304 -31.50 3.90 -11.17
CA SER A 304 -31.91 3.31 -12.44
C SER A 304 -32.25 4.38 -13.48
N ALA A 305 -32.04 4.08 -14.76
CA ALA A 305 -32.70 4.80 -15.85
C ALA A 305 -34.23 4.91 -15.63
N ALA A 306 -34.85 5.95 -16.18
CA ALA A 306 -36.28 6.21 -16.00
C ALA A 306 -37.17 5.04 -16.45
N GLY A 307 -38.13 4.67 -15.60
CA GLY A 307 -39.15 3.64 -15.85
C GLY A 307 -40.50 4.04 -15.25
N PRO A 308 -41.36 3.07 -14.90
CA PRO A 308 -42.69 3.34 -14.32
C PRO A 308 -42.63 4.30 -13.13
N GLY A 309 -43.18 5.51 -13.31
CA GLY A 309 -43.22 6.55 -12.28
C GLY A 309 -41.88 7.19 -11.91
N GLY A 310 -40.74 6.80 -12.48
CA GLY A 310 -39.44 7.45 -12.21
C GLY A 310 -38.24 6.52 -12.08
N VAL A 311 -37.36 6.79 -11.12
CA VAL A 311 -36.05 6.12 -10.95
C VAL A 311 -35.93 5.40 -9.60
N TYR A 312 -35.12 4.34 -9.55
CA TYR A 312 -35.01 3.45 -8.39
C TYR A 312 -33.57 3.24 -7.93
N PHE A 313 -33.36 3.16 -6.62
CA PHE A 313 -32.04 2.93 -6.02
C PHE A 313 -32.14 2.28 -4.63
N THR A 314 -31.02 2.00 -3.97
CA THR A 314 -31.00 1.62 -2.55
C THR A 314 -30.44 2.71 -1.65
N ASN A 315 -31.16 3.02 -0.58
CA ASN A 315 -30.68 3.90 0.47
C ASN A 315 -29.66 3.19 1.40
N ASN A 316 -29.18 3.90 2.42
CA ASN A 316 -28.22 3.38 3.40
C ASN A 316 -28.76 2.27 4.33
N THR A 317 -30.07 2.01 4.38
CA THR A 317 -30.66 0.84 5.06
C THR A 317 -30.95 -0.32 4.10
N LEU A 318 -30.40 -0.25 2.89
CA LEU A 318 -30.64 -1.18 1.77
C LEU A 318 -32.12 -1.29 1.34
N ALA A 319 -32.96 -0.34 1.75
CA ALA A 319 -34.33 -0.27 1.29
C ALA A 319 -34.36 0.16 -0.17
N LEU A 320 -35.11 -0.57 -0.99
CA LEU A 320 -35.37 -0.17 -2.36
C LEU A 320 -36.24 1.10 -2.31
N THR A 321 -35.71 2.16 -2.90
CA THR A 321 -36.17 3.54 -2.84
C THR A 321 -36.54 3.96 -4.25
N HIS A 322 -37.61 4.74 -4.39
CA HIS A 322 -38.11 5.30 -5.64
C HIS A 322 -38.10 6.83 -5.54
N TYR A 323 -37.70 7.49 -6.62
CA TYR A 323 -37.89 8.92 -6.83
C TYR A 323 -38.89 9.13 -7.96
N ASP A 324 -39.99 9.79 -7.65
CA ASP A 324 -41.10 10.11 -8.54
C ASP A 324 -40.80 11.41 -9.32
N LEU A 325 -40.73 11.30 -10.65
CA LEU A 325 -40.32 12.39 -11.54
C LEU A 325 -41.44 13.40 -11.83
N ASP A 326 -42.69 13.06 -11.59
CA ASP A 326 -43.83 13.97 -11.84
C ASP A 326 -44.12 14.86 -10.62
N THR A 327 -43.89 14.33 -9.42
CA THR A 327 -44.18 15.01 -8.15
C THR A 327 -42.95 15.54 -7.41
N ASN A 328 -41.74 15.17 -7.84
CA ASN A 328 -40.49 15.37 -7.07
C ASN A 328 -40.64 14.81 -5.64
N THR A 329 -40.89 13.50 -5.52
CA THR A 329 -41.07 12.82 -4.23
C THR A 329 -40.16 11.60 -4.15
N VAL A 330 -39.39 11.46 -3.07
CA VAL A 330 -38.52 10.30 -2.81
C VAL A 330 -39.01 9.49 -1.61
N GLY A 331 -38.88 8.16 -1.66
CA GLY A 331 -39.11 7.32 -0.48
C GLY A 331 -39.00 5.83 -0.78
N PRO A 332 -39.11 4.96 0.25
CA PRO A 332 -39.16 3.51 0.06
C PRO A 332 -40.29 3.11 -0.89
N VAL A 333 -40.06 2.12 -1.75
CA VAL A 333 -41.12 1.56 -2.62
C VAL A 333 -42.32 1.10 -1.79
N SER A 334 -43.53 1.17 -2.35
CA SER A 334 -44.75 0.70 -1.68
C SER A 334 -45.27 -0.58 -2.33
N PRO A 335 -45.47 -1.69 -1.59
CA PRO A 335 -45.08 -1.90 -0.19
C PRO A 335 -43.56 -2.07 -0.01
N PRO A 336 -42.97 -1.68 1.14
CA PRO A 336 -41.52 -1.67 1.37
C PRO A 336 -40.76 -2.96 1.03
N ARG A 337 -39.54 -2.77 0.52
CA ARG A 337 -38.61 -3.84 0.11
C ARG A 337 -37.18 -3.50 0.52
N THR A 338 -36.38 -4.52 0.79
CA THR A 338 -34.96 -4.40 1.18
C THR A 338 -34.12 -5.40 0.39
N LEU A 339 -32.98 -4.96 -0.13
CA LEU A 339 -32.00 -5.85 -0.77
C LEU A 339 -31.12 -6.49 0.32
N THR A 340 -31.01 -7.82 0.31
CA THR A 340 -30.34 -8.59 1.39
C THR A 340 -28.88 -8.92 1.08
N ARG A 341 -28.37 -8.47 -0.07
CA ARG A 341 -27.05 -8.85 -0.60
C ARG A 341 -26.03 -7.70 -0.67
N GLY A 342 -26.48 -6.48 -0.35
CA GLY A 342 -25.72 -5.23 -0.42
C GLY A 342 -26.52 -4.14 -1.13
N ALA A 343 -25.91 -2.96 -1.27
CA ALA A 343 -26.49 -1.87 -2.04
C ALA A 343 -26.45 -2.16 -3.55
N SER A 344 -27.32 -1.51 -4.32
CA SER A 344 -27.41 -1.73 -5.76
C SER A 344 -26.23 -1.11 -6.52
N ILE A 345 -25.68 -1.82 -7.50
CA ILE A 345 -24.43 -1.47 -8.22
C ILE A 345 -24.59 -1.56 -9.75
N GLY A 346 -25.72 -1.04 -10.24
CA GLY A 346 -26.10 -1.06 -11.64
C GLY A 346 -27.41 -1.81 -11.92
N TYR A 347 -28.04 -1.46 -13.05
CA TYR A 347 -29.47 -1.63 -13.31
C TYR A 347 -29.77 -1.98 -14.78
N GLY A 348 -31.04 -2.30 -15.06
CA GLY A 348 -31.69 -2.06 -16.34
C GLY A 348 -33.10 -2.64 -16.42
N TRP A 349 -33.84 -2.21 -17.43
CA TRP A 349 -35.26 -2.57 -17.62
C TRP A 349 -35.42 -3.75 -18.59
N VAL A 350 -36.05 -4.81 -18.10
CA VAL A 350 -36.48 -5.99 -18.87
C VAL A 350 -37.98 -5.90 -19.12
N THR A 351 -38.49 -6.51 -20.19
CA THR A 351 -39.94 -6.52 -20.49
C THR A 351 -40.51 -7.92 -20.35
N GLU A 352 -41.15 -8.20 -19.22
CA GLU A 352 -41.80 -9.49 -18.95
C GLU A 352 -43.29 -9.40 -19.24
N ASN A 353 -43.81 -10.23 -20.15
CA ASN A 353 -45.25 -10.30 -20.47
C ASN A 353 -45.88 -8.94 -20.85
N GLY A 354 -45.09 -8.01 -21.39
CA GLY A 354 -45.50 -6.64 -21.73
C GLY A 354 -45.34 -5.61 -20.60
N VAL A 355 -44.87 -6.00 -19.42
CA VAL A 355 -44.63 -5.12 -18.25
C VAL A 355 -43.13 -4.86 -18.08
N PRO A 356 -42.70 -3.59 -17.89
CA PRO A 356 -41.32 -3.27 -17.53
C PRO A 356 -41.00 -3.70 -16.09
N VAL A 357 -39.93 -4.49 -15.93
CA VAL A 357 -39.42 -5.02 -14.68
C VAL A 357 -37.96 -4.59 -14.50
N LEU A 358 -37.62 -4.10 -13.31
CA LEU A 358 -36.27 -3.64 -12.99
C LEU A 358 -35.41 -4.84 -12.59
N TYR A 359 -34.31 -5.05 -13.30
CA TYR A 359 -33.23 -5.93 -12.88
C TYR A 359 -32.02 -5.09 -12.44
N GLY A 360 -31.15 -5.68 -11.62
CA GLY A 360 -29.91 -5.03 -11.21
C GLY A 360 -29.02 -5.92 -10.34
N LEU A 361 -27.80 -5.44 -10.09
CA LEU A 361 -26.86 -6.07 -9.17
C LEU A 361 -26.95 -5.47 -7.77
N ALA A 362 -26.63 -6.26 -6.75
CA ALA A 362 -26.72 -5.88 -5.34
C ALA A 362 -25.56 -6.45 -4.52
N GLY A 363 -24.63 -5.58 -4.13
CA GLY A 363 -23.44 -5.87 -3.32
C GLY A 363 -22.24 -6.35 -4.14
N ASN A 364 -21.15 -5.58 -4.04
CA ASN A 364 -19.90 -5.78 -4.79
C ASN A 364 -19.29 -7.17 -4.61
N TYR A 365 -19.49 -7.80 -3.44
CA TYR A 365 -18.75 -8.98 -3.01
C TYR A 365 -19.57 -10.30 -3.01
N SER A 366 -20.86 -10.23 -3.33
CA SER A 366 -21.80 -11.35 -3.14
C SER A 366 -22.33 -11.95 -4.45
N GLY A 367 -22.00 -11.34 -5.59
CA GLY A 367 -22.62 -11.63 -6.89
C GLY A 367 -24.13 -11.40 -6.89
N GLY A 368 -24.65 -10.61 -5.94
CA GLY A 368 -26.09 -10.46 -5.75
C GLY A 368 -26.76 -9.86 -6.97
N THR A 369 -27.92 -10.38 -7.31
CA THR A 369 -28.75 -9.92 -8.43
C THR A 369 -30.21 -9.93 -7.99
N PHE A 370 -30.97 -8.94 -8.42
CA PHE A 370 -32.38 -8.79 -8.08
C PHE A 370 -33.25 -8.56 -9.31
N ARG A 371 -34.54 -8.86 -9.13
CA ARG A 371 -35.66 -8.55 -10.03
C ARG A 371 -36.76 -7.90 -9.21
N TYR A 372 -37.16 -6.69 -9.54
CA TYR A 372 -38.26 -5.95 -8.92
C TYR A 372 -39.30 -5.54 -9.97
N ASN A 373 -40.57 -5.92 -9.79
CA ASN A 373 -41.67 -5.47 -10.64
C ASN A 373 -42.42 -4.30 -9.94
N PRO A 374 -42.39 -3.07 -10.48
CA PRO A 374 -43.13 -1.95 -9.91
C PRO A 374 -44.65 -2.13 -9.89
N ALA A 375 -45.21 -2.93 -10.81
CA ALA A 375 -46.66 -3.04 -10.98
C ALA A 375 -47.37 -3.88 -9.89
N ASP A 376 -46.64 -4.77 -9.20
CA ASP A 376 -47.16 -5.62 -8.12
C ASP A 376 -46.27 -5.62 -6.85
N GLY A 377 -45.13 -4.92 -6.89
CA GLY A 377 -44.16 -4.87 -5.80
C GLY A 377 -43.44 -6.20 -5.55
N THR A 378 -43.44 -7.16 -6.48
CA THR A 378 -42.71 -8.43 -6.31
C THR A 378 -41.21 -8.23 -6.41
N LEU A 379 -40.46 -8.80 -5.46
CA LEU A 379 -39.00 -8.78 -5.42
C LEU A 379 -38.46 -10.21 -5.32
N ALA A 380 -37.56 -10.58 -6.24
CA ALA A 380 -36.76 -11.80 -6.17
C ALA A 380 -35.26 -11.45 -6.11
N GLN A 381 -34.47 -12.24 -5.38
CA GLN A 381 -33.03 -12.02 -5.19
C GLN A 381 -32.26 -13.35 -5.22
N TRP A 382 -31.11 -13.37 -5.88
CA TRP A 382 -30.20 -14.53 -5.99
C TRP A 382 -28.74 -14.06 -6.01
N SER A 383 -27.78 -15.00 -6.03
CA SER A 383 -26.40 -14.71 -6.47
C SER A 383 -26.23 -15.27 -7.87
N SER A 384 -25.76 -14.46 -8.80
CA SER A 384 -25.40 -14.89 -10.15
C SER A 384 -24.04 -15.62 -10.14
N PRO A 385 -23.83 -16.66 -10.96
CA PRO A 385 -22.64 -17.51 -10.92
C PRO A 385 -21.44 -16.87 -11.65
N PHE A 386 -21.05 -15.67 -11.23
CA PHE A 386 -19.85 -15.01 -11.74
C PHE A 386 -18.58 -15.79 -11.35
N GLN A 387 -17.63 -15.89 -12.28
CA GLN A 387 -16.34 -16.54 -12.01
C GLN A 387 -15.47 -15.65 -11.14
N TYR A 388 -15.02 -16.20 -10.02
CA TYR A 388 -14.05 -15.61 -9.11
C TYR A 388 -12.67 -15.57 -9.80
N VAL A 389 -11.86 -14.59 -9.46
CA VAL A 389 -10.52 -14.35 -10.05
C VAL A 389 -9.44 -14.28 -8.98
N PRO A 390 -8.18 -14.67 -9.28
CA PRO A 390 -7.03 -14.46 -8.40
C PRO A 390 -6.97 -13.00 -7.99
N SER A 391 -7.00 -12.74 -6.69
CA SER A 391 -7.18 -11.38 -6.18
C SER A 391 -5.83 -10.77 -5.76
N PRO A 392 -5.61 -9.48 -6.03
CA PRO A 392 -4.43 -8.76 -5.54
C PRO A 392 -4.29 -8.89 -4.02
N LEU A 393 -3.10 -9.25 -3.57
CA LEU A 393 -2.77 -9.35 -2.14
C LEU A 393 -2.17 -8.02 -1.68
N MET A 394 -2.58 -7.54 -0.51
CA MET A 394 -2.11 -6.27 0.05
C MET A 394 -1.03 -6.47 1.11
N HIS A 395 -1.23 -7.45 1.99
CA HIS A 395 -0.38 -7.69 3.15
C HIS A 395 -0.54 -9.12 3.64
N GLU A 396 0.55 -9.71 4.14
CA GLU A 396 0.61 -10.96 4.89
C GLU A 396 1.15 -10.74 6.31
N LEU A 397 0.91 -11.70 7.21
CA LEU A 397 1.53 -11.76 8.53
C LEU A 397 1.50 -13.21 9.06
N ALA A 398 2.65 -13.72 9.48
CA ALA A 398 2.75 -15.02 10.13
C ALA A 398 2.25 -14.97 11.58
N ASP A 399 1.55 -16.01 12.01
CA ASP A 399 1.23 -16.30 13.40
C ASP A 399 2.51 -16.78 14.13
N PRO A 400 3.00 -16.05 15.15
CA PRO A 400 4.25 -16.36 15.85
C PRO A 400 4.17 -17.61 16.74
N VAL A 401 2.99 -18.23 16.88
CA VAL A 401 2.77 -19.45 17.67
C VAL A 401 2.43 -20.64 16.77
N THR A 402 1.53 -20.47 15.79
CA THR A 402 1.06 -21.58 14.93
C THR A 402 1.76 -21.68 13.57
N GLY A 403 2.49 -20.64 13.14
CA GLY A 403 3.14 -20.59 11.83
C GLY A 403 2.17 -20.52 10.64
N LYS A 404 0.88 -20.28 10.87
CA LYS A 404 -0.08 -19.99 9.80
C LYS A 404 0.11 -18.57 9.29
N VAL A 405 -0.15 -18.33 8.01
CA VAL A 405 0.07 -17.02 7.38
C VAL A 405 -1.28 -16.38 7.07
N PHE A 406 -1.59 -15.29 7.75
CA PHE A 406 -2.72 -14.43 7.42
C PHE A 406 -2.39 -13.64 6.14
N VAL A 407 -3.35 -13.50 5.23
CA VAL A 407 -3.20 -12.78 3.96
C VAL A 407 -4.44 -11.93 3.71
N ASN A 408 -4.26 -10.65 3.41
CA ASN A 408 -5.31 -9.68 3.10
C ASN A 408 -5.34 -9.30 1.61
N VAL A 409 -6.52 -8.96 1.09
CA VAL A 409 -6.81 -8.72 -0.33
C VAL A 409 -7.15 -7.26 -0.63
N TYR A 410 -6.49 -6.71 -1.66
CA TYR A 410 -6.82 -5.46 -2.33
C TYR A 410 -7.80 -5.71 -3.50
N LEU A 411 -8.83 -4.90 -3.75
CA LEU A 411 -9.38 -3.80 -2.96
C LEU A 411 -10.35 -4.28 -1.86
N ASN A 412 -10.82 -5.52 -1.94
CA ASN A 412 -12.07 -5.91 -1.28
C ASN A 412 -11.95 -6.12 0.24
N GLY A 413 -10.73 -6.23 0.77
CA GLY A 413 -10.44 -6.38 2.19
C GLY A 413 -10.76 -7.76 2.78
N SER A 414 -10.99 -8.78 1.96
CA SER A 414 -11.08 -10.17 2.38
C SER A 414 -9.76 -10.61 3.01
N THR A 415 -9.85 -11.40 4.08
CA THR A 415 -8.68 -11.99 4.72
C THR A 415 -8.81 -13.51 4.70
N ALA A 416 -7.71 -14.22 4.50
CA ALA A 416 -7.62 -15.67 4.60
C ALA A 416 -6.42 -16.09 5.44
N ILE A 417 -6.43 -17.35 5.89
CA ILE A 417 -5.35 -17.99 6.63
C ILE A 417 -4.84 -19.14 5.76
N TYR A 418 -3.59 -19.01 5.29
CA TYR A 418 -2.84 -20.09 4.67
C TYR A 418 -2.19 -20.97 5.76
N ASP A 419 -2.29 -22.28 5.61
CA ASP A 419 -1.79 -23.30 6.53
C ASP A 419 -0.63 -24.07 5.86
N PRO A 420 0.64 -23.79 6.22
CA PRO A 420 1.80 -24.43 5.59
C PRO A 420 1.85 -25.96 5.70
N ALA A 421 1.29 -26.52 6.78
CA ALA A 421 1.29 -27.97 7.01
C ALA A 421 0.33 -28.72 6.08
N THR A 422 -0.66 -28.03 5.50
CA THR A 422 -1.66 -28.62 4.60
C THR A 422 -1.66 -28.04 3.19
N GLY A 423 -1.00 -26.89 2.96
CA GLY A 423 -0.98 -26.19 1.68
C GLY A 423 -2.33 -25.59 1.30
N LYS A 424 -3.16 -25.20 2.28
CA LYS A 424 -4.53 -24.74 2.07
C LYS A 424 -4.79 -23.37 2.68
N SER A 425 -5.57 -22.56 1.98
CA SER A 425 -6.10 -21.30 2.47
C SER A 425 -7.55 -21.44 2.90
N THR A 426 -7.92 -20.78 4.00
CA THR A 426 -9.31 -20.68 4.49
C THR A 426 -9.68 -19.21 4.69
N VAL A 427 -10.77 -18.74 4.07
CA VAL A 427 -11.27 -17.38 4.25
C VAL A 427 -11.75 -17.19 5.70
N THR A 428 -11.42 -16.04 6.30
CA THR A 428 -11.72 -15.67 7.68
C THR A 428 -12.35 -14.26 7.74
N THR A 429 -12.53 -13.70 8.93
CA THR A 429 -13.20 -12.41 9.14
C THR A 429 -12.55 -11.28 8.34
N ARG A 430 -13.38 -10.59 7.53
CA ARG A 430 -12.98 -9.52 6.61
C ARG A 430 -12.52 -8.28 7.39
N GLN A 431 -11.26 -7.89 7.25
CA GLN A 431 -10.72 -6.71 7.95
C GLN A 431 -10.97 -5.37 7.22
N GLY A 432 -11.17 -5.40 5.89
CA GLY A 432 -10.95 -4.22 5.05
C GLY A 432 -9.56 -4.26 4.42
N GLN A 433 -9.17 -3.23 3.68
CA GLN A 433 -7.83 -3.14 3.10
C GLN A 433 -6.84 -2.85 4.24
N VAL A 434 -5.95 -3.81 4.52
CA VAL A 434 -4.96 -3.68 5.59
C VAL A 434 -3.71 -3.02 5.05
N GLU A 435 -3.36 -1.89 5.64
CA GLU A 435 -2.20 -1.06 5.26
C GLU A 435 -0.96 -1.44 6.07
N GLY A 436 -1.16 -1.82 7.34
CA GLY A 436 -0.17 -2.37 8.26
C GLY A 436 -0.86 -3.10 9.42
N TRP A 437 -0.25 -4.16 9.95
CA TRP A 437 -0.79 -4.93 11.09
C TRP A 437 0.32 -5.61 11.90
N ALA A 438 0.07 -5.83 13.20
CA ALA A 438 1.01 -6.47 14.10
C ALA A 438 0.30 -7.22 15.23
N TRP A 439 0.92 -8.31 15.71
CA TRP A 439 0.46 -9.05 16.87
C TRP A 439 0.77 -8.32 18.19
N ASP A 440 -0.12 -8.43 19.16
CA ASP A 440 0.16 -8.14 20.56
C ASP A 440 0.74 -9.37 21.27
N GLY A 441 1.31 -9.16 22.47
CA GLY A 441 1.84 -10.24 23.30
C GLY A 441 0.78 -11.18 23.91
N THR A 442 -0.49 -11.10 23.50
CA THR A 442 -1.62 -11.91 23.99
C THR A 442 -2.25 -12.80 22.92
N GLY A 443 -1.83 -12.68 21.65
CA GLY A 443 -2.37 -13.46 20.53
C GLY A 443 -3.49 -12.76 19.76
N LYS A 444 -3.57 -11.42 19.85
CA LYS A 444 -4.48 -10.59 19.05
C LYS A 444 -3.70 -9.75 18.06
N MET A 445 -4.37 -9.18 17.06
CA MET A 445 -3.76 -8.28 16.09
C MET A 445 -4.33 -6.86 16.21
N TYR A 446 -3.44 -5.88 16.22
CA TYR A 446 -3.79 -4.50 15.87
C TYR A 446 -3.70 -4.34 14.35
N VAL A 447 -4.76 -3.83 13.74
CA VAL A 447 -4.95 -3.81 12.28
C VAL A 447 -5.23 -2.38 11.82
N GLY A 448 -4.32 -1.83 11.03
CA GLY A 448 -4.45 -0.53 10.36
C GLY A 448 -5.19 -0.69 9.03
N ILE A 449 -6.33 0.00 8.89
CA ILE A 449 -7.31 -0.25 7.83
C ILE A 449 -7.59 1.03 7.03
N TYR A 450 -7.50 0.91 5.71
CA TYR A 450 -8.03 1.89 4.75
C TYR A 450 -9.49 1.58 4.37
N PRO A 451 -10.33 2.59 4.09
CA PRO A 451 -10.06 4.02 4.26
C PRO A 451 -10.25 4.51 5.71
N TYR A 452 -10.00 5.80 5.89
CA TYR A 452 -10.29 6.62 7.07
C TYR A 452 -9.27 6.57 8.23
N GLY A 453 -8.08 5.99 8.01
CA GLY A 453 -7.00 5.99 9.01
C GLY A 453 -7.36 5.19 10.25
N ARG A 454 -8.05 4.06 10.09
CA ARG A 454 -8.69 3.32 11.19
C ARG A 454 -7.78 2.30 11.82
N LEU A 455 -7.88 2.14 13.13
CA LEU A 455 -7.21 1.08 13.89
C LEU A 455 -8.27 0.18 14.53
N SER A 456 -8.14 -1.14 14.33
CA SER A 456 -8.97 -2.15 14.99
C SER A 456 -8.14 -3.12 15.82
N LEU A 457 -8.71 -3.67 16.88
CA LEU A 457 -8.21 -4.86 17.58
C LEU A 457 -9.02 -6.08 17.12
N TRP A 458 -8.34 -7.12 16.66
CA TRP A 458 -8.95 -8.38 16.23
C TRP A 458 -8.36 -9.57 16.99
N ASP A 459 -9.24 -10.38 17.59
CA ASP A 459 -8.91 -11.69 18.12
C ASP A 459 -9.29 -12.76 17.07
N PRO A 460 -8.31 -13.42 16.42
CA PRO A 460 -8.57 -14.40 15.36
C PRO A 460 -9.04 -15.76 15.90
N ALA A 461 -8.98 -16.00 17.22
CA ALA A 461 -9.55 -17.19 17.85
C ALA A 461 -11.05 -17.04 18.17
N LEU A 462 -11.58 -15.81 18.06
CA LEU A 462 -12.99 -15.49 18.25
C LEU A 462 -13.71 -15.26 16.91
N PRO A 463 -15.02 -15.58 16.81
CA PRO A 463 -15.80 -15.34 15.61
C PRO A 463 -16.02 -13.84 15.34
N ASP A 464 -16.45 -13.54 14.11
CA ASP A 464 -16.95 -12.22 13.71
C ASP A 464 -18.17 -11.80 14.57
N SER A 465 -18.17 -10.56 15.03
CA SER A 465 -19.23 -9.99 15.88
C SER A 465 -19.15 -8.46 15.92
N THR A 466 -20.17 -7.80 16.48
CA THR A 466 -20.19 -6.33 16.70
C THR A 466 -19.11 -5.81 17.66
N THR A 467 -18.22 -6.69 18.16
CA THR A 467 -17.10 -6.38 19.06
C THR A 467 -15.81 -7.12 18.70
N ASN A 468 -15.76 -7.83 17.56
CA ASN A 468 -14.56 -8.52 17.09
C ASN A 468 -14.60 -8.71 15.55
N PRO A 469 -13.79 -7.98 14.76
CA PRO A 469 -12.89 -6.90 15.17
C PRO A 469 -13.60 -5.76 15.90
N LYS A 470 -12.89 -5.10 16.82
CA LYS A 470 -13.33 -3.88 17.48
C LYS A 470 -12.56 -2.69 16.90
N GLU A 471 -13.26 -1.80 16.22
CA GLU A 471 -12.70 -0.49 15.84
C GLU A 471 -12.37 0.34 17.10
N LEU A 472 -11.18 0.94 17.13
CA LEU A 472 -10.63 1.68 18.26
C LEU A 472 -10.61 3.19 18.01
N LEU A 473 -10.27 3.58 16.77
CA LEU A 473 -10.24 4.97 16.30
C LEU A 473 -10.40 5.05 14.78
N SER A 474 -10.76 6.24 14.31
CA SER A 474 -10.84 6.69 12.92
C SER A 474 -10.36 8.13 12.89
N LEU A 475 -9.53 8.50 11.91
CA LEU A 475 -8.72 9.73 11.97
C LEU A 475 -8.97 10.71 10.81
N VAL A 476 -9.88 10.39 9.89
CA VAL A 476 -10.13 11.24 8.71
C VAL A 476 -10.85 12.54 9.06
N ASP A 477 -11.88 12.49 9.91
CA ASP A 477 -12.73 13.64 10.22
C ASP A 477 -12.13 14.56 11.30
N SER A 478 -11.23 14.03 12.13
CA SER A 478 -10.54 14.76 13.21
C SER A 478 -9.17 15.29 12.78
N ASP A 479 -8.38 14.48 12.08
CA ASP A 479 -6.95 14.70 11.85
C ASP A 479 -6.55 14.60 10.37
N HIS A 480 -7.52 14.40 9.47
CA HIS A 480 -7.32 14.21 8.03
C HIS A 480 -6.26 13.14 7.72
N GLN A 481 -6.28 12.00 8.43
CA GLN A 481 -5.43 10.82 8.14
C GLN A 481 -6.24 9.70 7.48
N ASN A 482 -5.59 8.85 6.66
CA ASN A 482 -6.33 7.92 5.77
C ASN A 482 -5.75 6.50 5.65
N ARG A 483 -4.42 6.31 5.65
CA ARG A 483 -3.80 4.98 5.61
C ARG A 483 -2.85 4.78 6.78
N PRO A 484 -3.12 3.85 7.72
CA PRO A 484 -2.20 3.53 8.80
C PRO A 484 -1.19 2.48 8.33
N VAL A 485 -0.10 2.95 7.72
CA VAL A 485 0.91 2.13 7.02
C VAL A 485 1.90 1.44 7.96
N SER A 486 2.05 1.94 9.19
CA SER A 486 2.83 1.31 10.25
C SER A 486 1.98 1.19 11.51
N VAL A 487 1.97 0.01 12.14
CA VAL A 487 1.21 -0.29 13.36
C VAL A 487 2.10 -1.10 14.29
N VAL A 488 2.50 -0.53 15.43
CA VAL A 488 3.48 -1.13 16.35
C VAL A 488 2.95 -1.09 17.80
N PRO A 489 2.48 -2.22 18.35
CA PRO A 489 2.13 -2.34 19.76
C PRO A 489 3.39 -2.45 20.64
N ASP A 490 3.43 -1.70 21.74
CA ASP A 490 4.52 -1.72 22.71
C ASP A 490 3.98 -1.46 24.13
N GLY A 491 4.00 -2.51 24.96
CA GLY A 491 3.54 -2.46 26.35
C GLY A 491 2.09 -2.00 26.51
N ASN A 492 1.91 -0.77 27.00
CA ASN A 492 0.59 -0.13 27.19
C ASN A 492 0.14 0.71 25.99
N HIS A 493 0.96 0.86 24.94
CA HIS A 493 0.68 1.74 23.81
C HIS A 493 0.56 0.96 22.50
N VAL A 494 -0.09 1.57 21.51
CA VAL A 494 0.06 1.23 20.10
C VAL A 494 0.42 2.51 19.34
N TYR A 495 1.55 2.46 18.65
CA TYR A 495 2.01 3.55 17.79
C TYR A 495 1.56 3.29 16.36
N VAL A 496 1.04 4.32 15.70
CA VAL A 496 0.49 4.22 14.34
C VAL A 496 1.03 5.33 13.45
N GLY A 497 1.69 4.94 12.36
CA GLY A 497 2.23 5.83 11.33
C GLY A 497 1.25 5.94 10.17
N THR A 498 0.98 7.15 9.68
CA THR A 498 -0.11 7.41 8.74
C THR A 498 0.29 8.25 7.53
N THR A 499 -0.34 7.95 6.38
CA THR A 499 -0.50 8.92 5.28
C THR A 499 -1.70 9.84 5.58
N PRO A 500 -1.63 11.12 5.17
CA PRO A 500 -2.77 12.02 5.24
C PRO A 500 -3.86 11.66 4.21
N ALA A 501 -4.98 12.37 4.29
CA ALA A 501 -6.16 12.20 3.45
C ALA A 501 -5.98 12.70 2.01
N TYR A 502 -7.00 12.49 1.19
CA TYR A 502 -6.96 12.80 -0.24
C TYR A 502 -6.67 14.29 -0.50
N GLY A 503 -5.59 14.57 -1.24
CA GLY A 503 -5.12 15.93 -1.55
C GLY A 503 -4.46 16.69 -0.37
N GLU A 504 -4.24 16.02 0.76
CA GLU A 504 -3.64 16.60 1.97
C GLU A 504 -2.15 16.23 2.12
N TYR A 505 -1.43 17.01 2.92
CA TYR A 505 -0.03 16.78 3.25
C TYR A 505 0.17 16.66 4.77
N GLY A 506 1.30 16.09 5.18
CA GLY A 506 1.63 15.92 6.60
C GLY A 506 0.81 14.81 7.25
N GLY A 507 1.41 13.62 7.22
CA GLY A 507 0.98 12.45 7.97
C GLY A 507 1.14 12.62 9.49
N ALA A 508 0.80 11.59 10.25
CA ALA A 508 0.87 11.62 11.71
C ALA A 508 1.54 10.39 12.34
N LEU A 509 2.16 10.61 13.50
CA LEU A 509 2.35 9.61 14.53
C LEU A 509 1.16 9.69 15.50
N THR A 510 0.37 8.63 15.58
CA THR A 510 -0.69 8.50 16.59
C THR A 510 -0.23 7.57 17.71
N VAL A 511 -0.48 7.96 18.96
CA VAL A 511 -0.21 7.17 20.16
C VAL A 511 -1.56 6.78 20.77
N TYR A 512 -1.91 5.49 20.75
CA TYR A 512 -3.11 4.94 21.38
C TYR A 512 -2.74 4.29 22.72
N ASP A 513 -3.39 4.70 23.82
CA ASP A 513 -3.23 4.11 25.15
C ASP A 513 -4.22 2.94 25.34
N VAL A 514 -3.69 1.73 25.49
CA VAL A 514 -4.47 0.48 25.59
C VAL A 514 -5.28 0.40 26.89
N PRO A 515 -4.78 0.79 28.08
CA PRO A 515 -5.54 0.77 29.33
C PRO A 515 -6.79 1.67 29.36
N THR A 516 -6.74 2.86 28.75
CA THR A 516 -7.86 3.84 28.75
C THR A 516 -8.67 3.84 27.46
N GLY A 517 -8.08 3.43 26.34
CA GLY A 517 -8.65 3.58 25.00
C GLY A 517 -8.61 5.00 24.44
N SER A 518 -7.83 5.90 25.06
CA SER A 518 -7.59 7.25 24.56
C SER A 518 -6.46 7.28 23.51
N HIS A 519 -6.36 8.36 22.74
CA HIS A 519 -5.25 8.55 21.81
C HIS A 519 -4.87 10.03 21.64
N THR A 520 -3.62 10.25 21.22
CA THR A 520 -3.08 11.56 20.84
C THR A 520 -2.47 11.46 19.44
N VAL A 521 -2.72 12.47 18.59
CA VAL A 521 -2.25 12.52 17.20
C VAL A 521 -1.25 13.66 17.03
N TYR A 522 -0.09 13.35 16.46
CA TYR A 522 0.98 14.31 16.17
C TYR A 522 1.21 14.39 14.66
N ARG A 523 0.57 15.36 13.99
CA ARG A 523 0.73 15.65 12.56
C ARG A 523 1.99 16.45 12.25
N ASN A 524 2.52 16.32 11.03
CA ASN A 524 3.63 17.15 10.50
C ASN A 524 4.89 17.15 11.40
N LEU A 525 5.20 16.02 12.06
CA LEU A 525 6.47 15.86 12.77
C LEU A 525 7.68 15.94 11.83
N VAL A 526 7.48 15.53 10.58
CA VAL A 526 8.27 15.96 9.42
C VAL A 526 7.31 16.72 8.50
N THR A 527 7.68 17.94 8.11
CA THR A 527 6.79 18.86 7.36
C THR A 527 6.35 18.26 6.02
N ASP A 528 5.05 18.31 5.74
CA ASP A 528 4.38 17.79 4.53
C ASP A 528 4.47 16.25 4.31
N GLN A 529 5.30 15.52 5.06
CA GLN A 529 5.63 14.10 4.83
C GLN A 529 4.70 13.10 5.55
N THR A 530 4.61 11.88 5.01
CA THR A 530 4.01 10.70 5.66
C THR A 530 4.92 10.15 6.76
N ILE A 531 4.37 9.53 7.82
CA ILE A 531 5.14 8.69 8.76
C ILE A 531 5.01 7.24 8.31
N ALA A 532 6.09 6.70 7.73
CA ALA A 532 6.11 5.42 7.04
C ALA A 532 6.55 4.24 7.93
N SER A 533 7.45 4.47 8.87
CA SER A 533 7.98 3.43 9.78
C SER A 533 8.12 3.92 11.23
N ILE A 534 8.08 2.97 12.18
CA ILE A 534 8.09 3.24 13.62
C ILE A 534 8.93 2.17 14.34
N LEU A 535 9.79 2.60 15.27
CA LEU A 535 10.55 1.74 16.17
C LEU A 535 10.55 2.32 17.60
N PRO A 536 9.85 1.70 18.55
CA PRO A 536 9.87 2.09 19.96
C PRO A 536 11.27 1.96 20.58
N ALA A 537 11.68 2.96 21.36
CA ALA A 537 13.05 3.15 21.84
C ALA A 537 13.08 3.59 23.32
N GLY A 538 12.62 2.69 24.19
CA GLY A 538 12.54 2.91 25.64
C GLY A 538 11.41 3.86 26.00
N ALA A 539 11.73 5.13 26.30
CA ALA A 539 10.74 6.18 26.57
C ALA A 539 10.42 7.04 25.34
N ASN A 540 11.12 6.83 24.22
CA ASN A 540 10.98 7.60 22.98
C ASN A 540 10.55 6.68 21.83
N VAL A 541 10.22 7.25 20.69
CA VAL A 541 9.98 6.53 19.43
C VAL A 541 10.93 7.07 18.37
N TRP A 542 11.56 6.19 17.59
CA TRP A 542 12.15 6.57 16.30
C TRP A 542 11.12 6.34 15.19
N ALA A 543 11.03 7.25 14.22
CA ALA A 543 10.10 7.13 13.11
C ALA A 543 10.74 7.59 11.80
N GLY A 544 10.59 6.80 10.74
CA GLY A 544 11.02 7.14 9.39
C GLY A 544 9.88 7.74 8.59
N SER A 545 10.15 8.81 7.85
CA SER A 545 9.16 9.49 7.02
C SER A 545 9.20 9.05 5.55
N SER A 546 8.26 9.55 4.76
CA SER A 546 8.25 9.46 3.30
C SER A 546 7.78 10.78 2.68
N ILE A 547 8.40 11.19 1.57
CA ILE A 547 8.04 12.41 0.85
C ILE A 547 6.62 12.38 0.25
N GLU A 548 5.98 11.21 0.20
CA GLU A 548 4.61 11.01 -0.24
C GLU A 548 3.60 11.71 0.69
N GLY A 549 2.76 12.56 0.11
CA GLY A 549 1.56 13.08 0.75
C GLY A 549 0.37 12.11 0.61
N GLY A 550 -0.83 12.64 0.68
CA GLY A 550 -2.05 11.86 0.48
C GLY A 550 -2.31 11.57 -1.00
N GLN A 551 -3.10 10.54 -1.30
CA GLN A 551 -3.51 10.24 -2.67
C GLN A 551 -4.15 11.50 -3.31
N GLY A 552 -3.59 12.03 -4.39
CA GLY A 552 -3.96 13.35 -4.91
C GLY A 552 -2.82 14.37 -4.96
N THR A 553 -1.67 14.10 -4.33
CA THR A 553 -0.56 15.06 -4.20
C THR A 553 0.72 14.62 -4.91
N ASP A 554 1.42 15.57 -5.52
CA ASP A 554 2.84 15.42 -5.85
C ASP A 554 3.72 15.70 -4.61
N PRO A 555 4.83 14.98 -4.39
CA PRO A 555 5.76 15.27 -3.28
C PRO A 555 6.30 16.71 -3.29
N LYS A 556 6.19 17.39 -2.14
CA LYS A 556 6.85 18.69 -1.89
C LYS A 556 8.26 18.56 -1.32
N ALA A 557 8.46 17.54 -0.47
CA ALA A 557 9.74 17.24 0.13
C ALA A 557 10.63 16.47 -0.85
N THR A 558 11.95 16.63 -0.71
CA THR A 558 12.93 16.03 -1.62
C THR A 558 13.68 14.83 -1.06
N GLU A 559 13.61 14.61 0.25
CA GLU A 559 14.24 13.46 0.93
C GLU A 559 13.52 13.11 2.24
N ALA A 560 13.65 11.86 2.67
CA ALA A 560 13.06 11.30 3.88
C ALA A 560 13.97 11.46 5.11
N HIS A 561 13.34 11.59 6.28
CA HIS A 561 13.94 11.90 7.55
C HIS A 561 13.71 10.76 8.56
N LEU A 562 14.69 10.50 9.41
CA LEU A 562 14.56 9.64 10.59
C LEU A 562 14.51 10.54 11.83
N ILE A 563 13.33 10.67 12.42
CA ILE A 563 13.12 11.51 13.61
C ILE A 563 13.06 10.69 14.89
N LYS A 564 13.53 11.28 15.99
CA LYS A 564 13.37 10.77 17.36
C LYS A 564 12.33 11.63 18.08
N VAL A 565 11.30 11.02 18.65
CA VAL A 565 10.13 11.71 19.19
C VAL A 565 9.89 11.30 20.63
N ASP A 566 9.56 12.27 21.49
CA ASP A 566 8.90 12.01 22.78
C ASP A 566 7.39 11.78 22.54
N PRO A 567 6.87 10.54 22.66
CA PRO A 567 5.48 10.23 22.39
C PRO A 567 4.50 10.83 23.42
N SER A 568 4.98 11.38 24.54
CA SER A 568 4.13 12.04 25.54
C SER A 568 3.86 13.52 25.25
N THR A 569 4.69 14.15 24.39
CA THR A 569 4.56 15.57 24.04
C THR A 569 4.51 15.83 22.52
N GLY A 570 4.93 14.88 21.69
CA GLY A 570 5.15 15.09 20.26
C GLY A 570 6.43 15.84 19.93
N THR A 571 7.31 16.08 20.91
CA THR A 571 8.56 16.83 20.69
C THR A 571 9.53 16.01 19.87
N VAL A 572 9.94 16.54 18.71
CA VAL A 572 11.08 16.01 17.94
C VAL A 572 12.38 16.36 18.67
N LEU A 573 13.07 15.32 19.14
CA LEU A 573 14.31 15.37 19.92
C LEU A 573 15.57 15.25 19.05
N SER A 574 15.43 14.63 17.88
CA SER A 574 16.47 14.52 16.85
C SER A 574 15.79 14.40 15.49
N ASP A 575 16.42 14.95 14.47
CA ASP A 575 16.00 14.91 13.08
C ASP A 575 17.25 14.77 12.21
N ILE A 576 17.33 13.69 11.44
CA ILE A 576 18.47 13.37 10.56
C ILE A 576 17.97 12.84 9.21
N VAL A 577 18.74 13.07 8.16
CA VAL A 577 18.59 12.38 6.87
C VAL A 577 19.66 11.27 6.83
N PRO A 578 19.32 10.00 7.10
CA PRO A 578 20.32 8.92 7.15
C PRO A 578 20.84 8.57 5.76
N VAL A 579 20.00 8.71 4.72
CA VAL A 579 20.31 8.41 3.31
C VAL A 579 19.93 9.63 2.46
N PRO A 580 20.89 10.51 2.10
CA PRO A 580 20.60 11.72 1.35
C PRO A 580 19.90 11.46 0.02
N GLY A 581 18.81 12.19 -0.25
CA GLY A 581 17.98 12.04 -1.45
C GLY A 581 17.11 10.78 -1.53
N ALA A 582 17.03 9.95 -0.48
CA ALA A 582 16.08 8.83 -0.45
C ALA A 582 14.65 9.34 -0.25
N ALA A 583 13.67 8.76 -0.96
CA ALA A 583 12.28 9.21 -0.95
C ALA A 583 11.48 8.72 0.26
N SER A 584 11.87 7.58 0.84
CA SER A 584 11.13 6.93 1.92
C SER A 584 12.06 6.17 2.88
N ILE A 585 11.71 6.11 4.16
CA ILE A 585 12.33 5.25 5.18
C ILE A 585 11.25 4.30 5.69
N ASN A 586 11.14 3.15 5.03
CA ASN A 586 9.98 2.25 5.11
C ASN A 586 10.03 1.24 6.25
N GLU A 587 11.21 0.93 6.77
CA GLU A 587 11.40 -0.10 7.80
C GLU A 587 12.51 0.27 8.77
N LEU A 588 12.33 -0.13 10.04
CA LEU A 588 13.24 0.13 11.15
C LEU A 588 13.26 -1.06 12.11
N THR A 589 14.46 -1.57 12.43
CA THR A 589 14.62 -2.71 13.34
C THR A 589 15.89 -2.56 14.18
N TYR A 590 15.93 -3.20 15.36
CA TYR A 590 17.15 -3.26 16.17
C TYR A 590 18.08 -4.35 15.65
N GLY A 591 19.31 -3.97 15.34
CA GLY A 591 20.37 -4.92 14.99
C GLY A 591 20.92 -5.67 16.21
N PRO A 592 21.64 -6.79 15.99
CA PRO A 592 22.32 -7.52 17.06
C PRO A 592 23.45 -6.70 17.72
N ASP A 593 23.89 -5.62 17.09
CA ASP A 593 24.83 -4.62 17.62
C ASP A 593 24.16 -3.54 18.51
N GLY A 594 22.83 -3.58 18.68
CA GLY A 594 22.07 -2.59 19.47
C GLY A 594 21.83 -1.25 18.74
N ASN A 595 22.29 -1.16 17.49
CA ASN A 595 22.05 -0.04 16.59
C ASN A 595 20.69 -0.19 15.90
N ILE A 596 20.19 0.89 15.31
CA ILE A 596 18.99 0.85 14.47
C ILE A 596 19.45 0.58 13.04
N TRP A 597 18.95 -0.50 12.48
CA TRP A 597 19.07 -0.82 11.06
C TRP A 597 17.76 -0.43 10.39
N GLY A 598 17.85 0.36 9.32
CA GLY A 598 16.68 0.81 8.58
C GLY A 598 16.84 0.60 7.09
N LEU A 599 15.71 0.63 6.39
CA LEU A 599 15.64 0.59 4.94
C LEU A 599 15.20 1.95 4.42
N ALA A 600 15.98 2.54 3.52
CA ALA A 600 15.58 3.71 2.75
C ALA A 600 15.77 3.43 1.26
N ASP A 601 14.68 3.44 0.49
CA ASP A 601 14.68 3.00 -0.91
C ASP A 601 15.40 1.63 -1.11
N GLY A 602 16.44 1.58 -1.94
CA GLY A 602 17.29 0.40 -2.17
C GLY A 602 18.52 0.29 -1.27
N ILE A 603 18.60 1.04 -0.16
CA ILE A 603 19.78 1.15 0.72
C ILE A 603 19.40 0.76 2.15
N VAL A 604 20.14 -0.20 2.73
CA VAL A 604 20.10 -0.46 4.18
C VAL A 604 21.08 0.48 4.87
N PHE A 605 20.62 1.20 5.91
CA PHE A 605 21.46 2.06 6.73
C PHE A 605 21.54 1.54 8.17
N VAL A 606 22.58 1.95 8.89
CA VAL A 606 22.75 1.68 10.32
C VAL A 606 23.07 2.97 11.05
N VAL A 607 22.29 3.31 12.08
CA VAL A 607 22.53 4.46 12.96
C VAL A 607 22.69 4.05 14.42
N ASP A 608 23.51 4.79 15.18
CA ASP A 608 23.59 4.65 16.63
C ASP A 608 22.22 4.97 17.26
N SER A 609 21.67 4.03 18.03
CA SER A 609 20.30 4.12 18.56
C SER A 609 20.12 5.21 19.63
N SER A 610 21.23 5.70 20.21
CA SER A 610 21.27 6.76 21.20
C SER A 610 21.45 8.14 20.57
N THR A 611 22.43 8.32 19.68
CA THR A 611 22.83 9.62 19.10
C THR A 611 22.18 9.95 17.76
N GLY A 612 21.86 8.94 16.94
CA GLY A 612 21.49 9.13 15.53
C GLY A 612 22.68 9.28 14.57
N GLU A 613 23.91 8.99 15.00
CA GLU A 613 25.08 9.00 14.11
C GLU A 613 24.98 7.89 13.04
N VAL A 614 25.14 8.23 11.76
CA VAL A 614 25.13 7.26 10.65
C VAL A 614 26.44 6.48 10.63
N LEU A 615 26.36 5.20 10.99
CA LEU A 615 27.51 4.31 11.14
C LEU A 615 27.83 3.55 9.84
N ARG A 616 26.81 3.15 9.07
CA ARG A 616 26.96 2.38 7.83
C ARG A 616 25.87 2.72 6.81
N LEU A 617 26.25 2.71 5.53
CA LEU A 617 25.34 2.70 4.38
C LEU A 617 25.70 1.50 3.50
N LEU A 618 24.71 0.65 3.21
CA LEU A 618 24.84 -0.66 2.57
C LEU A 618 23.89 -0.72 1.37
N PRO A 619 24.30 -0.25 0.19
CA PRO A 619 23.44 -0.23 -1.01
C PRO A 619 23.15 -1.64 -1.53
N VAL A 620 21.87 -1.96 -1.72
CA VAL A 620 21.40 -3.22 -2.30
C VAL A 620 21.07 -3.04 -3.78
N PHE A 621 20.39 -1.95 -4.13
CA PHE A 621 20.12 -1.51 -5.52
C PHE A 621 19.83 -0.01 -5.56
N SER A 622 19.41 0.52 -6.71
CA SER A 622 19.04 1.94 -6.87
C SER A 622 17.73 2.08 -7.63
N ALA A 623 16.66 2.34 -6.89
CA ALA A 623 15.36 2.82 -7.37
C ALA A 623 14.62 3.46 -6.18
N VAL A 624 13.74 4.43 -6.44
CA VAL A 624 12.80 4.96 -5.44
C VAL A 624 11.72 3.92 -5.15
N THR A 625 11.33 3.78 -3.89
CA THR A 625 10.24 2.89 -3.44
C THR A 625 9.18 3.68 -2.67
N GLY A 626 7.90 3.37 -2.88
CA GLY A 626 6.79 4.11 -2.27
C GLY A 626 6.68 3.88 -0.76
N SER A 627 5.87 4.68 -0.06
CA SER A 627 5.75 4.66 1.42
C SER A 627 5.32 3.30 2.02
N GLN A 628 4.79 2.38 1.20
CA GLN A 628 4.23 1.08 1.60
C GLN A 628 5.05 -0.13 1.13
N ASP A 629 6.11 0.08 0.34
CA ASP A 629 7.04 -0.98 -0.08
C ASP A 629 8.15 -1.13 0.98
N GLY A 630 8.70 -2.32 1.15
CA GLY A 630 9.64 -2.63 2.23
C GLY A 630 9.12 -3.64 3.26
N ALA A 631 10.03 -4.51 3.70
CA ALA A 631 9.94 -5.33 4.89
C ALA A 631 11.36 -5.75 5.33
N LEU A 632 11.64 -5.80 6.64
CA LEU A 632 12.93 -6.23 7.21
C LEU A 632 12.78 -7.32 8.28
N SER A 633 13.69 -8.30 8.31
CA SER A 633 13.66 -9.38 9.30
C SER A 633 15.04 -9.97 9.60
N TRP A 634 15.38 -10.09 10.89
CA TRP A 634 16.60 -10.73 11.35
C TRP A 634 16.50 -12.25 11.41
N ARG A 635 17.55 -12.94 10.96
CA ARG A 635 17.72 -14.38 11.12
C ARG A 635 19.20 -14.79 11.10
N ASP A 636 19.61 -15.61 12.07
CA ASP A 636 20.92 -16.30 12.11
C ASP A 636 22.14 -15.36 11.94
N GLY A 637 21.98 -14.08 12.33
CA GLY A 637 22.99 -13.02 12.17
C GLY A 637 22.99 -12.29 10.81
N TYR A 638 21.99 -12.55 9.97
CA TYR A 638 21.74 -11.87 8.70
C TYR A 638 20.42 -11.08 8.74
N LEU A 639 20.40 -9.95 8.03
CA LEU A 639 19.18 -9.18 7.79
C LEU A 639 18.60 -9.56 6.43
N TYR A 640 17.46 -10.22 6.41
CA TYR A 640 16.68 -10.43 5.20
C TYR A 640 15.73 -9.26 4.97
N GLY A 641 15.44 -8.95 3.72
CA GLY A 641 14.46 -7.93 3.40
C GLY A 641 13.84 -8.09 2.01
N VAL A 642 12.67 -7.47 1.83
CA VAL A 642 12.00 -7.35 0.53
C VAL A 642 11.70 -5.88 0.25
N THR A 643 12.11 -5.37 -0.91
CA THR A 643 11.78 -4.00 -1.37
C THR A 643 12.03 -3.84 -2.87
N GLY A 644 11.27 -2.98 -3.55
CA GLY A 644 11.44 -2.66 -4.97
C GLY A 644 11.27 -3.87 -5.90
N GLY A 645 10.50 -4.87 -5.45
CA GLY A 645 10.34 -6.16 -6.12
C GLY A 645 11.34 -7.25 -5.70
N ARG A 646 12.33 -6.97 -4.83
CA ARG A 646 13.54 -7.79 -4.63
C ARG A 646 13.62 -8.41 -3.25
N LEU A 647 13.93 -9.71 -3.17
CA LEU A 647 14.39 -10.36 -1.94
C LEU A 647 15.92 -10.26 -1.87
N PHE A 648 16.43 -9.79 -0.73
CA PHE A 648 17.86 -9.67 -0.47
C PHE A 648 18.23 -10.11 0.95
N VAL A 649 19.53 -10.26 1.19
CA VAL A 649 20.12 -10.56 2.49
C VAL A 649 21.37 -9.70 2.71
N VAL A 650 21.63 -9.32 3.97
CA VAL A 650 22.81 -8.55 4.39
C VAL A 650 23.50 -9.24 5.57
N ASP A 651 24.81 -9.42 5.49
CA ASP A 651 25.65 -9.90 6.59
C ASP A 651 25.84 -8.78 7.65
N SER A 652 25.47 -9.04 8.91
CA SER A 652 25.56 -8.05 9.99
C SER A 652 26.99 -7.61 10.35
N LEU A 653 27.99 -8.46 10.10
CA LEU A 653 29.38 -8.25 10.46
C LEU A 653 30.14 -7.60 9.30
N SER A 654 30.05 -8.15 8.09
CA SER A 654 30.78 -7.62 6.93
C SER A 654 30.05 -6.50 6.20
N GLY A 655 28.73 -6.36 6.38
CA GLY A 655 27.88 -5.46 5.60
C GLY A 655 27.63 -5.91 4.16
N HIS A 656 28.10 -7.11 3.77
CA HIS A 656 27.95 -7.60 2.40
C HIS A 656 26.47 -7.86 2.07
N THR A 657 25.95 -7.15 1.07
CA THR A 657 24.60 -7.26 0.52
C THR A 657 24.54 -8.28 -0.61
N THR A 658 23.48 -9.09 -0.68
CA THR A 658 23.25 -10.04 -1.78
C THR A 658 21.77 -10.04 -2.15
N VAL A 659 21.45 -9.70 -3.41
CA VAL A 659 20.11 -9.91 -3.98
C VAL A 659 19.94 -11.39 -4.29
N LEU A 660 18.91 -12.01 -3.73
CA LEU A 660 18.57 -13.42 -3.90
C LEU A 660 17.56 -13.62 -5.04
N ARG A 661 16.64 -12.65 -5.21
CA ARG A 661 15.70 -12.55 -6.33
C ARG A 661 15.43 -11.07 -6.62
N ASP A 662 15.43 -10.67 -7.89
CA ASP A 662 15.46 -9.27 -8.34
C ASP A 662 14.12 -8.73 -8.88
N HIS A 663 13.05 -9.52 -8.82
CA HIS A 663 11.71 -9.14 -9.32
C HIS A 663 10.55 -9.89 -8.64
N GLY A 664 9.38 -9.24 -8.61
CA GLY A 664 8.08 -9.86 -8.36
C GLY A 664 7.68 -10.05 -6.89
N LEU A 665 8.52 -9.68 -5.90
CA LEU A 665 8.22 -9.87 -4.48
C LEU A 665 7.87 -8.56 -3.77
N ASN A 666 6.85 -8.59 -2.90
CA ASN A 666 6.48 -7.49 -2.01
C ASN A 666 6.20 -8.04 -0.59
N ARG A 667 6.54 -7.26 0.45
CA ARG A 667 6.47 -7.60 1.87
C ARG A 667 7.25 -8.88 2.25
N LEU A 668 7.42 -9.11 3.55
CA LEU A 668 8.12 -10.27 4.10
C LEU A 668 7.63 -10.56 5.53
N THR A 669 7.29 -11.82 5.82
CA THR A 669 6.99 -12.28 7.18
C THR A 669 7.67 -13.63 7.46
N GLN A 670 7.99 -13.92 8.72
CA GLN A 670 8.72 -15.13 9.12
C GLN A 670 7.85 -16.03 10.01
N THR A 671 7.77 -17.32 9.69
CA THR A 671 7.13 -18.33 10.56
C THR A 671 8.12 -18.92 11.58
N PRO A 672 7.66 -19.51 12.71
CA PRO A 672 8.54 -19.96 13.80
C PRO A 672 9.54 -21.08 13.46
N ASP A 673 9.37 -21.74 12.32
CA ASP A 673 10.34 -22.71 11.76
C ASP A 673 11.53 -22.04 11.06
N GLY A 674 11.43 -20.73 10.77
CA GLY A 674 12.41 -19.95 10.02
C GLY A 674 12.09 -19.74 8.55
N THR A 675 10.99 -20.30 8.04
CA THR A 675 10.54 -20.07 6.66
C THR A 675 10.02 -18.64 6.52
N TYR A 676 10.38 -17.98 5.43
CA TYR A 676 9.85 -16.69 5.03
C TYR A 676 8.67 -16.86 4.07
N TYR A 677 7.67 -16.00 4.22
CA TYR A 677 6.56 -15.83 3.29
C TYR A 677 6.52 -14.39 2.79
N THR A 678 6.08 -14.21 1.55
CA THR A 678 6.11 -12.93 0.82
C THR A 678 5.05 -12.94 -0.28
N LEU A 679 4.55 -11.78 -0.68
CA LEU A 679 3.57 -11.65 -1.75
C LEU A 679 4.27 -11.73 -3.11
N LEU A 680 3.84 -12.67 -3.96
CA LEU A 680 4.38 -12.88 -5.29
C LEU A 680 3.43 -12.32 -6.36
N ARG A 681 4.00 -11.49 -7.23
CA ARG A 681 3.51 -11.17 -8.57
C ARG A 681 4.17 -12.12 -9.59
N PRO A 682 3.41 -13.07 -10.16
CA PRO A 682 3.90 -13.91 -11.26
C PRO A 682 4.34 -13.10 -12.48
N ASP A 683 5.19 -13.68 -13.32
CA ASP A 683 5.66 -13.00 -14.53
C ASP A 683 4.52 -12.73 -15.51
N GLY A 684 4.50 -11.51 -16.04
CA GLY A 684 3.41 -11.02 -16.90
C GLY A 684 2.11 -10.65 -16.17
N PHE A 685 2.05 -10.78 -14.83
CA PHE A 685 0.94 -10.26 -14.03
C PHE A 685 1.25 -8.83 -13.56
N THR A 686 0.20 -8.06 -13.31
CA THR A 686 0.28 -6.65 -12.90
C THR A 686 0.38 -6.51 -11.38
N ASN A 687 -0.42 -7.29 -10.66
CA ASN A 687 -0.55 -7.30 -9.19
C ASN A 687 0.07 -8.56 -8.57
N PRO A 688 0.56 -8.50 -7.31
CA PRO A 688 0.83 -9.71 -6.54
C PRO A 688 -0.47 -10.48 -6.26
N THR A 689 -0.61 -11.69 -6.77
CA THR A 689 -1.80 -12.55 -6.56
C THR A 689 -1.52 -13.81 -5.78
N ASN A 690 -0.24 -14.18 -5.65
CA ASN A 690 0.21 -15.46 -5.12
C ASN A 690 0.93 -15.26 -3.79
N LEU A 691 0.91 -16.28 -2.94
CA LEU A 691 1.83 -16.34 -1.82
C LEU A 691 3.08 -17.12 -2.28
N ALA A 692 4.27 -16.67 -1.91
CA ALA A 692 5.49 -17.44 -2.10
C ALA A 692 6.17 -17.70 -0.75
N SER A 693 6.95 -18.77 -0.69
CA SER A 693 7.81 -19.09 0.45
C SER A 693 9.29 -19.13 0.05
N TYR A 694 10.15 -18.53 0.87
CA TYR A 694 11.61 -18.70 0.83
C TYR A 694 12.07 -19.43 2.09
N THR A 695 12.87 -20.49 1.95
CA THR A 695 13.49 -21.16 3.10
C THR A 695 14.98 -20.81 3.12
N PRO A 696 15.45 -20.05 4.13
CA PRO A 696 16.87 -19.78 4.35
C PRO A 696 17.71 -21.07 4.46
N PRO A 697 19.04 -20.98 4.24
CA PRO A 697 19.93 -22.09 4.56
C PRO A 697 19.80 -22.52 6.02
N VAL A 698 20.08 -23.78 6.31
CA VAL A 698 20.04 -24.30 7.68
C VAL A 698 21.22 -23.73 8.47
N ASP A 699 20.94 -23.06 9.58
CA ASP A 699 21.96 -22.63 10.54
C ASP A 699 22.71 -23.84 11.12
N SER A 700 24.04 -23.78 11.05
CA SER A 700 24.94 -24.82 11.57
C SER A 700 25.56 -24.46 12.93
N CYS A 701 25.38 -23.22 13.41
CA CYS A 701 25.79 -22.72 14.71
C CYS A 701 24.71 -21.80 15.33
N PRO A 702 23.55 -22.33 15.72
CA PRO A 702 22.48 -21.53 16.34
C PRO A 702 22.97 -20.77 17.58
N GLN A 703 22.53 -19.51 17.69
CA GLN A 703 22.94 -18.54 18.72
C GLN A 703 24.41 -18.07 18.64
N SER A 704 24.98 -18.01 17.43
CA SER A 704 26.35 -17.53 17.19
C SER A 704 26.66 -16.13 17.73
N ASP A 705 27.94 -15.94 18.08
CA ASP A 705 28.48 -14.73 18.67
C ASP A 705 28.74 -13.62 17.63
N VAL A 706 27.67 -12.93 17.24
CA VAL A 706 27.67 -11.83 16.26
C VAL A 706 28.24 -10.49 16.78
N ARG A 707 29.17 -10.54 17.74
CA ARG A 707 29.97 -9.35 18.12
C ARG A 707 30.96 -8.98 17.00
N PRO A 708 31.27 -7.68 16.80
CA PRO A 708 32.12 -7.21 15.69
C PRO A 708 33.59 -7.65 15.80
N THR A 709 34.05 -8.06 16.98
CA THR A 709 35.39 -8.61 17.20
C THR A 709 35.34 -10.02 17.79
N VAL A 710 36.44 -10.76 17.67
CA VAL A 710 36.57 -12.13 18.18
C VAL A 710 36.96 -12.11 19.66
N TRP A 711 36.15 -12.74 20.51
CA TRP A 711 36.38 -12.80 21.95
C TRP A 711 36.76 -14.21 22.42
N THR A 712 37.70 -14.27 23.37
CA THR A 712 38.12 -15.51 24.03
C THR A 712 37.79 -15.42 25.51
N GLY A 713 36.60 -15.89 25.88
CA GLY A 713 36.05 -15.68 27.23
C GLY A 713 35.80 -14.20 27.50
N ASN A 714 36.42 -13.67 28.55
CA ASN A 714 36.24 -12.28 29.00
C ASN A 714 37.19 -11.26 28.32
N ILE A 715 37.95 -11.66 27.29
CA ILE A 715 38.96 -10.82 26.62
C ILE A 715 38.67 -10.70 25.13
N ASP A 716 38.62 -9.46 24.65
CA ASP A 716 38.62 -9.13 23.21
C ASP A 716 40.02 -9.35 22.61
N SER A 717 40.07 -9.88 21.38
CA SER A 717 41.32 -9.98 20.61
C SER A 717 41.55 -8.78 19.68
N HIS A 718 40.54 -7.94 19.47
CA HIS A 718 40.49 -6.86 18.48
C HIS A 718 40.66 -7.34 17.02
N VAL A 719 40.52 -8.64 16.75
CA VAL A 719 40.38 -9.20 15.39
C VAL A 719 38.93 -9.08 14.96
N SER A 720 38.67 -8.58 13.76
CA SER A 720 37.32 -8.48 13.19
C SER A 720 36.66 -9.86 13.05
N ASN A 721 35.48 -10.01 13.64
CA ASN A 721 34.68 -11.22 13.50
C ASN A 721 33.97 -11.23 12.14
N ARG A 722 33.56 -12.42 11.69
CA ARG A 722 32.99 -12.67 10.36
C ARG A 722 32.36 -14.05 10.30
N PHE A 723 31.36 -14.25 9.46
CA PHE A 723 30.84 -15.59 9.16
C PHE A 723 31.87 -16.39 8.35
N LEU A 724 32.09 -17.65 8.75
CA LEU A 724 32.94 -18.61 8.01
C LEU A 724 32.11 -19.64 7.23
N THR A 725 30.90 -19.91 7.71
CA THR A 725 29.80 -20.60 7.02
C THR A 725 28.49 -19.93 7.43
N TYR A 726 27.38 -20.21 6.74
CA TYR A 726 26.07 -19.67 7.11
C TYR A 726 25.76 -19.97 8.59
N GLY A 727 25.46 -18.91 9.33
CA GLY A 727 25.13 -18.94 10.75
C GLY A 727 26.29 -19.17 11.72
N CYS A 728 27.53 -19.45 11.27
CA CYS A 728 28.70 -19.66 12.13
C CYS A 728 29.73 -18.54 12.01
N THR A 729 30.01 -17.78 13.08
CA THR A 729 31.11 -16.81 13.08
C THR A 729 32.46 -17.43 13.38
N LEU A 730 33.55 -16.72 13.07
CA LEU A 730 34.91 -17.07 13.44
C LEU A 730 35.02 -17.35 14.95
N THR A 731 34.37 -16.54 15.79
CA THR A 731 34.30 -16.75 17.25
C THR A 731 33.71 -18.12 17.62
N ASP A 732 32.62 -18.52 16.98
CA ASP A 732 31.92 -19.79 17.26
C ASP A 732 32.69 -21.01 16.78
N THR A 733 33.55 -20.86 15.77
CA THR A 733 34.46 -21.94 15.36
C THR A 733 35.61 -22.17 16.35
N LEU A 734 35.88 -21.24 17.28
CA LEU A 734 36.89 -21.44 18.33
C LEU A 734 36.33 -22.34 19.45
N PRO A 735 37.19 -23.03 20.22
CA PRO A 735 36.74 -23.81 21.37
C PRO A 735 35.97 -22.93 22.37
N SER A 736 34.74 -23.33 22.69
CA SER A 736 33.83 -22.51 23.49
C SER A 736 34.39 -22.20 24.89
N ALA A 737 34.44 -20.91 25.21
CA ALA A 737 34.81 -20.41 26.54
C ALA A 737 33.79 -20.77 27.64
N LYS A 738 32.59 -21.24 27.26
CA LYS A 738 31.52 -21.68 28.18
C LYS A 738 31.59 -23.18 28.52
N ALA A 739 32.45 -23.95 27.86
CA ALA A 739 32.63 -25.38 28.14
C ALA A 739 33.42 -25.60 29.45
N ASP A 740 33.28 -26.79 30.04
CA ASP A 740 34.13 -27.20 31.17
C ASP A 740 35.56 -27.51 30.68
N TRP A 741 36.55 -26.86 31.28
CA TRP A 741 37.95 -26.93 30.89
C TRP A 741 38.82 -27.39 32.06
N PRO A 742 39.52 -28.55 31.97
CA PRO A 742 40.27 -29.11 33.08
C PRO A 742 41.51 -28.29 33.49
N SER A 743 41.87 -27.27 32.69
CA SER A 743 42.74 -26.15 33.09
C SER A 743 42.73 -25.06 32.01
N HIS A 744 43.12 -23.85 32.41
CA HIS A 744 43.37 -22.73 31.51
C HIS A 744 44.39 -23.07 30.40
N ALA A 745 45.41 -23.88 30.72
CA ALA A 745 46.37 -24.36 29.73
C ALA A 745 45.70 -25.29 28.68
N ALA A 746 44.74 -26.12 29.07
CA ALA A 746 44.00 -26.98 28.14
C ALA A 746 43.12 -26.16 27.19
N TYR A 747 42.48 -25.08 27.69
CA TYR A 747 41.74 -24.12 26.85
C TYR A 747 42.65 -23.45 25.82
N VAL A 748 43.76 -22.83 26.25
CA VAL A 748 44.69 -22.12 25.36
C VAL A 748 45.31 -23.06 24.31
N LEU A 749 45.63 -24.31 24.68
CA LEU A 749 46.12 -25.34 23.75
C LEU A 749 45.03 -25.88 22.80
N ALA A 750 43.74 -25.76 23.15
CA ALA A 750 42.66 -26.03 22.20
C ALA A 750 42.51 -24.87 21.20
N VAL A 751 42.54 -23.63 21.67
CA VAL A 751 42.44 -22.41 20.83
C VAL A 751 43.60 -22.36 19.82
N ASP A 752 44.85 -22.57 20.25
CA ASP A 752 46.00 -22.63 19.35
C ASP A 752 45.87 -23.73 18.28
N ARG A 753 45.43 -24.94 18.66
CA ARG A 753 45.20 -26.03 17.70
C ARG A 753 44.14 -25.69 16.65
N LYS A 754 43.05 -25.02 17.04
CA LYS A 754 42.00 -24.60 16.11
C LYS A 754 42.45 -23.45 15.21
N LEU A 755 43.16 -22.46 15.76
CA LEU A 755 43.73 -21.37 14.97
C LEU A 755 44.73 -21.88 13.93
N ARG A 756 45.57 -22.87 14.24
CA ARG A 756 46.46 -23.51 13.24
C ARG A 756 45.71 -24.17 12.09
N GLN A 757 44.48 -24.66 12.30
CA GLN A 757 43.65 -25.18 11.22
C GLN A 757 43.08 -24.04 10.36
N LEU A 758 42.60 -22.96 11.00
CA LEU A 758 42.04 -21.79 10.33
C LEU A 758 43.10 -21.00 9.53
N GLU A 759 44.35 -20.97 10.03
CA GLU A 759 45.53 -20.45 9.33
C GLU A 759 45.96 -21.32 8.14
N GLN A 760 45.62 -22.62 8.16
CA GLN A 760 45.90 -23.55 7.05
C GLN A 760 44.81 -23.53 5.98
N SER A 761 43.55 -23.25 6.36
CA SER A 761 42.44 -23.02 5.42
C SER A 761 42.38 -21.60 4.85
N GLY A 762 43.23 -20.67 5.34
CA GLY A 762 43.20 -19.26 4.95
C GLY A 762 42.02 -18.47 5.52
N SER A 763 41.29 -19.03 6.49
CA SER A 763 40.13 -18.40 7.15
C SER A 763 40.55 -17.34 8.19
N VAL A 764 41.78 -17.43 8.67
CA VAL A 764 42.42 -16.53 9.65
C VAL A 764 43.85 -16.25 9.21
N GLU A 765 44.26 -14.97 9.17
CA GLU A 765 45.64 -14.60 8.89
C GLU A 765 46.54 -14.83 10.12
N ARG A 766 47.84 -15.04 9.89
CA ARG A 766 48.79 -15.37 10.97
C ARG A 766 48.89 -14.30 12.06
N TRP A 767 48.66 -13.02 11.74
CA TRP A 767 48.70 -11.95 12.74
C TRP A 767 47.42 -11.92 13.59
N GLU A 768 46.25 -12.13 12.98
CA GLU A 768 44.99 -12.33 13.68
C GLU A 768 45.07 -13.52 14.65
N GLY A 769 45.61 -14.65 14.15
CA GLY A 769 45.86 -15.84 14.96
C GLY A 769 46.82 -15.58 16.12
N VAL A 770 47.75 -14.62 16.03
CA VAL A 770 48.59 -14.22 17.17
C VAL A 770 47.79 -13.41 18.19
N LEU A 771 46.94 -12.47 17.74
CA LEU A 771 46.08 -11.69 18.63
C LEU A 771 45.08 -12.55 19.40
N ILE A 772 44.40 -13.49 18.73
CA ILE A 772 43.43 -14.40 19.37
C ILE A 772 44.14 -15.33 20.37
N ARG A 773 45.36 -15.81 20.09
CA ARG A 773 46.18 -16.56 21.08
C ARG A 773 46.52 -15.72 22.31
N LEU A 774 46.89 -14.45 22.12
CA LEU A 774 47.21 -13.53 23.22
C LEU A 774 45.98 -13.20 24.07
N ALA A 775 44.80 -13.06 23.46
CA ALA A 775 43.53 -12.91 24.16
C ALA A 775 43.20 -14.17 24.98
N ALA A 776 43.31 -15.36 24.38
CA ALA A 776 43.01 -16.62 25.06
C ALA A 776 43.92 -16.85 26.28
N ALA A 777 45.22 -16.56 26.17
CA ALA A 777 46.19 -16.64 27.26
C ALA A 777 45.98 -15.59 28.38
N ARG A 778 45.23 -14.51 28.11
CA ARG A 778 44.85 -13.50 29.10
C ARG A 778 43.50 -13.81 29.77
N SER A 779 42.64 -14.60 29.12
CA SER A 779 41.28 -14.93 29.57
C SER A 779 41.22 -15.61 30.95
N ASN A 780 40.06 -15.55 31.59
CA ASN A 780 39.76 -16.22 32.85
C ASN A 780 39.32 -17.69 32.70
N VAL A 781 39.24 -18.23 31.47
CA VAL A 781 38.65 -19.55 31.20
C VAL A 781 39.50 -20.67 31.81
N GLY A 782 38.88 -21.54 32.61
CA GLY A 782 39.54 -22.70 33.24
C GLY A 782 40.56 -22.36 34.33
N ARG A 783 40.42 -21.20 34.99
CA ARG A 783 41.28 -20.75 36.11
C ARG A 783 40.66 -21.00 37.48
#